data_AF-A0A9D9JZW8-F1
#
_entry.id   AF-A0A9D9JZW8-F1
#
_cell.length_a   1.000
_cell.length_b   1.000
_cell.length_c   1.000
_cell.angle_alpha   90.00
_cell.angle_beta   90.00
_cell.angle_gamma   90.00
#
_symmetry.space_group_name_H-M   'P 1'
#
loop_
_entity.id
_entity.type
_entity.pdbx_description
1 polymer ?
#
loop_
_entity_poly.entity_id
_entity_poly.type
_entity_poly.pdbx_seq_one_letter_code
_entity_poly.pdbx_strand_id
1 'polypeptide(L)'
;MNRVQRCAWLHGITLILAALLTAAVATSIAPPPTCDVGAGEDVGCARGFETRERDGYGSFRWTDGDARVTLIASGYGVPVVVEIVMAAPRPPETPSPSVTLAVATTSVTGTLSDAPRRYLLLLRPDLLSGDAFHITIQSDTWKPPNDRRNLGVLVYRASVASARMLALPSVQHVLALLAIGLVASLIGRNAISLIGRTAVALAVIGGCGVLWVWLPARTVPFLPFYAVLLGGVAFLFAWLERREPRHVPTADCRPALLVASGGVALDALLVTGVARGDWSVAVIAAQAACVVWGMWHNIGRTLTLSGVLQIALVVRLAALTTRLLCGEIGSDPDVELFYNYGRATLELGLPVVEYPSGALIPWAILALPTSRELFALALPICNTVADLLIVWAIWSMSKRRSSSSTSGNTELACFYALSPLLLPFWHGKYDPLPTAFLALGLAAHTHRRIVWSGAALGIGGALKWTPWLAAPALALAHLSSREDRRYAYILAFGGGLCAAVAATALPFALIDGERFLAPYLIQGRRAITGESVWFLAVLTTDPEYWARLPAPWGSVETGGTMMGIAVGVQGIVLASLILSALRFPSSTWRPAALAALAPAAFLLLNRVFSPQYMVTITAALLIACAIAGQSSRHTRGIVLLLTIAQATNLLIWPNTVPWWPMLSAVMFAVALAALAWLTVITVQKERAAD
;
A
#
# COMPACT_ATOMS: atom_id res chain seq x y z
N MET A 1 19.64 -30.17 31.87
CA MET A 1 18.68 -29.37 31.07
C MET A 1 17.44 -29.11 31.91
N ASN A 2 17.13 -27.84 32.23
CA ASN A 2 15.95 -27.49 33.01
C ASN A 2 14.67 -27.82 32.24
N ARG A 3 13.55 -28.09 32.93
CA ARG A 3 12.24 -28.45 32.33
C ARG A 3 11.83 -27.47 31.21
N VAL A 4 12.13 -26.18 31.37
CA VAL A 4 11.90 -25.13 30.37
C VAL A 4 12.68 -25.37 29.08
N GLN A 5 13.96 -25.74 29.17
CA GLN A 5 14.79 -26.07 28.00
C GLN A 5 14.24 -27.29 27.26
N ARG A 6 13.85 -28.35 27.99
CA ARG A 6 13.25 -29.55 27.37
C ARG A 6 11.98 -29.21 26.59
N CYS A 7 11.10 -28.39 27.15
CA CYS A 7 9.87 -27.95 26.48
C CYS A 7 10.16 -27.09 25.23
N ALA A 8 11.16 -26.21 25.28
CA ALA A 8 11.56 -25.39 24.13
C ALA A 8 12.14 -26.23 22.98
N TRP A 9 12.99 -27.23 23.31
CA TRP A 9 13.54 -28.16 22.32
C TRP A 9 12.44 -29.00 21.66
N LEU A 10 11.52 -29.56 22.45
CA LEU A 10 10.41 -30.34 21.91
C LEU A 10 9.56 -29.47 20.96
N HIS A 11 9.22 -28.25 21.36
CA HIS A 11 8.50 -27.30 20.52
C HIS A 11 9.21 -27.04 19.18
N GLY A 12 10.52 -26.75 19.21
CA GLY A 12 11.31 -26.53 18.00
C GLY A 12 11.34 -27.74 17.07
N ILE A 13 11.55 -28.95 17.61
CA ILE A 13 11.55 -30.20 16.85
C ILE A 13 10.17 -30.43 16.21
N THR A 14 9.08 -30.22 16.97
CA THR A 14 7.71 -30.35 16.45
C THR A 14 7.47 -29.42 15.25
N LEU A 15 7.92 -28.16 15.31
CA LEU A 15 7.76 -27.22 14.19
C LEU A 15 8.60 -27.61 12.98
N ILE A 16 9.83 -28.09 13.17
CA ILE A 16 10.69 -28.58 12.07
C ILE A 16 10.04 -29.77 11.37
N LEU A 17 9.58 -30.76 12.12
CA LEU A 17 8.92 -31.95 11.56
C LEU A 17 7.62 -31.59 10.84
N ALA A 18 6.83 -30.67 11.40
CA ALA A 18 5.62 -30.19 10.77
C ALA A 18 5.91 -29.47 9.45
N ALA A 19 6.86 -28.53 9.42
CA ALA A 19 7.25 -27.82 8.20
C ALA A 19 7.75 -28.77 7.10
N LEU A 20 8.59 -29.74 7.47
CA LEU A 20 9.10 -30.76 6.55
C LEU A 20 7.97 -31.65 6.00
N LEU A 21 7.12 -32.19 6.88
CA LEU A 21 6.03 -33.06 6.49
C LEU A 21 5.01 -32.32 5.61
N THR A 22 4.63 -31.10 6.00
CA THR A 22 3.72 -30.27 5.22
C THR A 22 4.29 -29.96 3.85
N ALA A 23 5.57 -29.59 3.73
CA ALA A 23 6.19 -29.34 2.44
C ALA A 23 6.26 -30.61 1.56
N ALA A 24 6.63 -31.75 2.14
CA ALA A 24 6.71 -33.03 1.42
C ALA A 24 5.34 -33.46 0.88
N VAL A 25 4.31 -33.38 1.74
CA VAL A 25 2.91 -33.66 1.39
C VAL A 25 2.42 -32.70 0.31
N ALA A 26 2.64 -31.39 0.49
CA ALA A 26 2.20 -30.40 -0.49
C ALA A 26 2.87 -30.60 -1.85
N THR A 27 4.19 -30.83 -1.89
CA THR A 27 4.94 -31.10 -3.13
C THR A 27 4.42 -32.35 -3.85
N SER A 28 3.97 -33.37 -3.10
CA SER A 28 3.53 -34.64 -3.69
C SER A 28 2.10 -34.60 -4.24
N ILE A 29 1.23 -33.74 -3.73
CA ILE A 29 -0.21 -33.72 -4.06
C ILE A 29 -0.60 -32.48 -4.86
N ALA A 30 0.18 -31.40 -4.77
CA ALA A 30 -0.09 -30.18 -5.54
C ALA A 30 -0.14 -30.48 -7.04
N PRO A 31 -1.01 -29.79 -7.80
CA PRO A 31 -1.00 -29.91 -9.24
C PRO A 31 0.37 -29.45 -9.77
N PRO A 32 0.77 -29.95 -10.95
CA PRO A 32 2.10 -29.66 -11.48
C PRO A 32 2.32 -28.14 -11.60
N PRO A 33 3.52 -27.62 -11.30
CA PRO A 33 3.77 -26.18 -11.35
C PRO A 33 3.43 -25.60 -12.71
N THR A 34 2.52 -24.62 -12.72
CA THR A 34 2.05 -23.95 -13.93
C THR A 34 2.13 -22.43 -13.75
N CYS A 35 2.53 -21.73 -14.80
CA CYS A 35 2.45 -20.29 -14.93
C CYS A 35 1.55 -19.96 -16.11
N ASP A 36 0.37 -19.40 -15.84
CA ASP A 36 -0.53 -18.90 -16.87
C ASP A 36 -0.22 -17.42 -17.13
N VAL A 37 0.52 -17.17 -18.21
CA VAL A 37 1.14 -15.89 -18.52
C VAL A 37 0.05 -14.94 -19.03
N GLY A 38 -0.20 -13.86 -18.30
CA GLY A 38 -1.28 -12.92 -18.62
C GLY A 38 -2.61 -13.16 -17.90
N ALA A 39 -2.81 -14.30 -17.23
CA ALA A 39 -4.08 -14.62 -16.56
C ALA A 39 -4.25 -14.03 -15.14
N GLY A 40 -3.29 -13.22 -14.66
CA GLY A 40 -3.34 -12.62 -13.32
C GLY A 40 -2.44 -13.32 -12.29
N GLU A 41 -2.21 -14.62 -12.45
CA GLU A 41 -1.41 -15.45 -11.54
C GLU A 41 0.09 -15.42 -11.83
N ASP A 42 0.48 -14.74 -12.90
CA ASP A 42 1.83 -14.70 -13.41
C ASP A 42 2.80 -13.83 -12.60
N VAL A 43 2.30 -13.15 -11.55
CA VAL A 43 3.10 -12.27 -10.69
C VAL A 43 4.28 -13.01 -10.04
N GLY A 44 4.06 -14.26 -9.63
CA GLY A 44 5.11 -15.05 -8.98
C GLY A 44 6.10 -15.71 -9.96
N CYS A 45 5.78 -15.78 -11.25
CA CYS A 45 6.45 -16.68 -12.18
C CYS A 45 6.90 -16.03 -13.49
N ALA A 46 6.33 -14.93 -13.96
CA ALA A 46 6.71 -14.29 -15.23
C ALA A 46 7.52 -13.01 -14.99
N ARG A 47 8.61 -12.82 -15.74
CA ARG A 47 9.43 -11.59 -15.80
C ARG A 47 9.89 -11.31 -17.23
N GLY A 48 10.16 -10.06 -17.58
CA GLY A 48 10.55 -9.66 -18.94
C GLY A 48 9.38 -9.75 -19.94
N PHE A 49 8.18 -9.40 -19.49
CA PHE A 49 6.96 -9.47 -20.29
C PHE A 49 6.26 -8.11 -20.30
N GLU A 50 5.73 -7.75 -21.46
CA GLU A 50 4.86 -6.60 -21.68
C GLU A 50 3.49 -6.78 -21.00
N THR A 51 2.59 -5.81 -21.15
CA THR A 51 1.26 -5.82 -20.53
C THR A 51 0.42 -7.03 -20.89
N ARG A 52 -0.53 -7.36 -19.99
CA ARG A 52 -1.45 -8.50 -20.16
C ARG A 52 -2.42 -8.23 -21.30
N GLU A 53 -2.55 -9.20 -22.20
CA GLU A 53 -3.47 -9.16 -23.32
C GLU A 53 -4.29 -10.45 -23.40
N ARG A 54 -5.30 -10.45 -24.26
CA ARG A 54 -6.18 -11.60 -24.47
C ARG A 54 -6.59 -11.69 -25.94
N ASP A 55 -6.59 -12.91 -26.46
CA ASP A 55 -7.10 -13.25 -27.79
C ASP A 55 -8.11 -14.41 -27.73
N GLY A 56 -8.40 -15.01 -28.87
CA GLY A 56 -9.28 -16.18 -28.98
C GLY A 56 -8.73 -17.46 -28.38
N TYR A 57 -7.42 -17.57 -28.14
CA TYR A 57 -6.81 -18.73 -27.48
C TYR A 57 -6.82 -18.57 -25.95
N GLY A 58 -6.48 -17.38 -25.45
CA GLY A 58 -6.45 -17.13 -24.02
C GLY A 58 -5.79 -15.81 -23.64
N SER A 59 -5.47 -15.69 -22.36
CA SER A 59 -4.60 -14.62 -21.88
C SER A 59 -3.15 -14.91 -22.26
N PHE A 60 -2.41 -13.85 -22.59
CA PHE A 60 -1.00 -13.95 -22.93
C PHE A 60 -0.25 -12.67 -22.54
N ARG A 61 1.07 -12.73 -22.65
CA ARG A 61 1.93 -11.54 -22.69
C ARG A 61 2.98 -11.68 -23.78
N TRP A 62 3.37 -10.55 -24.35
CA TRP A 62 4.53 -10.46 -25.24
C TRP A 62 5.81 -10.47 -24.39
N THR A 63 6.83 -11.22 -24.81
CA THR A 63 8.17 -11.07 -24.25
C THR A 63 8.78 -9.73 -24.68
N ASP A 64 9.57 -9.08 -23.83
CA ASP A 64 10.26 -7.81 -24.15
C ASP A 64 11.60 -8.00 -24.90
N GLY A 65 11.95 -9.25 -25.20
CA GLY A 65 13.20 -9.67 -25.84
C GLY A 65 14.04 -10.61 -24.96
N ASP A 66 13.94 -10.50 -23.64
CA ASP A 66 14.58 -11.40 -22.66
C ASP A 66 13.61 -11.71 -21.51
N ALA A 67 12.74 -12.68 -21.74
CA ALA A 67 11.74 -13.08 -20.77
C ALA A 67 12.17 -14.30 -19.95
N ARG A 68 11.63 -14.41 -18.74
CA ARG A 68 11.82 -15.56 -17.87
C ARG A 68 10.52 -16.03 -17.26
N VAL A 69 10.25 -17.33 -17.39
CA VAL A 69 9.19 -18.01 -16.64
C VAL A 69 9.80 -18.91 -15.58
N THR A 70 9.39 -18.76 -14.33
CA THR A 70 9.89 -19.49 -13.17
C THR A 70 8.80 -20.39 -12.62
N LEU A 71 9.00 -21.70 -12.70
CA LEU A 71 8.06 -22.71 -12.23
C LEU A 71 8.58 -23.30 -10.92
N ILE A 72 7.93 -22.98 -9.80
CA ILE A 72 8.45 -23.20 -8.45
C ILE A 72 7.87 -24.49 -7.85
N ALA A 73 8.62 -25.12 -6.95
CA ALA A 73 8.21 -26.28 -6.14
C ALA A 73 7.89 -27.54 -6.95
N SER A 74 8.73 -27.84 -7.93
CA SER A 74 8.75 -29.14 -8.61
C SER A 74 9.30 -30.29 -7.76
N GLY A 75 10.07 -29.97 -6.71
CA GLY A 75 10.75 -30.94 -5.86
C GLY A 75 11.99 -31.55 -6.53
N TYR A 76 12.85 -32.18 -5.73
CA TYR A 76 14.10 -32.77 -6.22
C TYR A 76 13.95 -34.24 -6.61
N GLY A 77 14.79 -34.67 -7.57
CA GLY A 77 15.07 -36.08 -7.82
C GLY A 77 14.17 -36.79 -8.84
N VAL A 78 13.30 -36.05 -9.55
CA VAL A 78 12.38 -36.62 -10.55
C VAL A 78 12.65 -36.09 -11.96
N PRO A 79 12.55 -36.91 -13.02
CA PRO A 79 12.60 -36.44 -14.40
C PRO A 79 11.37 -35.57 -14.70
N VAL A 80 11.57 -34.55 -15.55
CA VAL A 80 10.52 -33.56 -15.83
C VAL A 80 10.39 -33.27 -17.33
N VAL A 81 9.16 -32.99 -17.73
CA VAL A 81 8.80 -32.45 -19.06
C VAL A 81 8.34 -31.02 -18.86
N VAL A 82 9.04 -30.08 -19.48
CA VAL A 82 8.61 -28.68 -19.50
C VAL A 82 7.77 -28.46 -20.76
N GLU A 83 6.53 -28.05 -20.57
CA GLU A 83 5.62 -27.63 -21.62
C GLU A 83 5.55 -26.09 -21.64
N ILE A 84 5.70 -25.50 -22.82
CA ILE A 84 5.46 -24.07 -23.02
C ILE A 84 4.57 -23.86 -24.24
N VAL A 85 3.56 -23.00 -24.10
CA VAL A 85 2.64 -22.62 -25.15
C VAL A 85 3.01 -21.22 -25.62
N MET A 86 3.44 -21.13 -26.88
CA MET A 86 3.87 -19.87 -27.48
C MET A 86 3.38 -19.73 -28.91
N ALA A 87 3.34 -18.48 -29.37
CA ALA A 87 3.15 -18.11 -30.76
C ALA A 87 4.06 -16.92 -31.10
N ALA A 88 4.35 -16.71 -32.38
CA ALA A 88 5.12 -15.55 -32.83
C ALA A 88 4.46 -14.87 -34.03
N PRO A 89 3.18 -14.46 -33.95
CA PRO A 89 2.52 -13.84 -35.08
C PRO A 89 3.23 -12.54 -35.46
N ARG A 90 3.57 -12.43 -36.74
CA ARG A 90 4.19 -11.24 -37.34
C ARG A 90 3.38 -10.81 -38.57
N PRO A 91 3.36 -9.51 -38.92
CA PRO A 91 2.89 -9.09 -40.24
C PRO A 91 3.67 -9.83 -41.33
N PRO A 92 3.08 -10.14 -42.50
CA PRO A 92 3.73 -10.93 -43.55
C PRO A 92 5.07 -10.38 -44.04
N GLU A 93 5.29 -9.07 -43.91
CA GLU A 93 6.52 -8.38 -44.31
C GLU A 93 7.62 -8.42 -43.24
N THR A 94 7.32 -8.87 -42.02
CA THR A 94 8.28 -8.94 -40.91
C THR A 94 8.77 -10.37 -40.74
N PRO A 95 10.09 -10.62 -40.69
CA PRO A 95 10.63 -11.97 -40.54
C PRO A 95 10.18 -12.60 -39.21
N SER A 96 9.94 -13.91 -39.22
CA SER A 96 9.66 -14.67 -38.00
C SER A 96 10.86 -14.53 -37.04
N PRO A 97 10.61 -14.27 -35.74
CA PRO A 97 11.70 -14.06 -34.80
C PRO A 97 12.49 -15.34 -34.54
N SER A 98 13.80 -15.22 -34.39
CA SER A 98 14.61 -16.27 -33.79
C SER A 98 14.31 -16.32 -32.29
N VAL A 99 14.11 -17.52 -31.75
CA VAL A 99 13.80 -17.72 -30.33
C VAL A 99 14.75 -18.73 -29.74
N THR A 100 15.41 -18.35 -28.65
CA THR A 100 16.23 -19.26 -27.85
C THR A 100 15.52 -19.54 -26.53
N LEU A 101 15.16 -20.80 -26.34
CA LEU A 101 14.64 -21.33 -25.08
C LEU A 101 15.77 -21.95 -24.30
N ALA A 102 16.05 -21.46 -23.10
CA ALA A 102 17.05 -22.03 -22.20
C ALA A 102 16.40 -22.50 -20.90
N VAL A 103 16.63 -23.75 -20.52
CA VAL A 103 16.20 -24.34 -19.24
C VAL A 103 17.37 -25.10 -18.63
N ALA A 104 17.75 -24.71 -17.41
CA ALA A 104 18.98 -25.19 -16.76
C ALA A 104 20.21 -25.04 -17.68
N THR A 105 20.93 -26.13 -17.95
CA THR A 105 22.10 -26.14 -18.83
C THR A 105 21.77 -26.41 -20.30
N THR A 106 20.49 -26.53 -20.67
CA THR A 106 20.05 -26.86 -22.03
C THR A 106 19.47 -25.64 -22.70
N SER A 107 19.91 -25.32 -23.91
CA SER A 107 19.30 -24.30 -24.76
C SER A 107 18.96 -24.85 -26.14
N VAL A 108 17.85 -24.37 -26.70
CA VAL A 108 17.37 -24.71 -28.04
C VAL A 108 16.99 -23.42 -28.75
N THR A 109 17.56 -23.20 -29.92
CA THR A 109 17.25 -22.04 -30.78
C THR A 109 16.47 -22.50 -32.00
N GLY A 110 15.40 -21.78 -32.36
CA GLY A 110 14.61 -22.06 -33.55
C GLY A 110 13.61 -20.97 -33.87
N THR A 111 12.86 -21.14 -34.95
CA THR A 111 11.75 -20.27 -35.32
C THR A 111 10.43 -20.83 -34.75
N LEU A 112 9.54 -19.93 -34.32
CA LEU A 112 8.22 -20.32 -33.81
C LEU A 112 7.14 -20.19 -34.88
N SER A 113 5.99 -20.84 -34.64
CA SER A 113 4.81 -20.73 -35.49
C SER A 113 4.03 -19.45 -35.19
N ASP A 114 3.36 -18.89 -36.19
CA ASP A 114 2.45 -17.74 -36.00
C ASP A 114 1.22 -18.09 -35.15
N ALA A 115 0.78 -19.35 -35.18
CA ALA A 115 -0.31 -19.86 -34.35
C ALA A 115 0.21 -20.45 -33.03
N PRO A 116 -0.59 -20.41 -31.94
CA PRO A 116 -0.23 -21.04 -30.67
C PRO A 116 0.11 -22.52 -30.82
N ARG A 117 1.32 -22.89 -30.41
CA ARG A 117 1.80 -24.29 -30.38
C ARG A 117 2.36 -24.66 -29.02
N ARG A 118 2.30 -25.95 -28.72
CA ARG A 118 2.90 -26.57 -27.53
C ARG A 118 4.29 -27.06 -27.87
N TYR A 119 5.27 -26.59 -27.11
CA TYR A 119 6.66 -26.99 -27.19
C TYR A 119 7.01 -27.80 -25.93
N LEU A 120 7.56 -29.01 -26.13
CA LEU A 120 7.89 -29.93 -25.05
C LEU A 120 9.41 -30.09 -24.96
N LEU A 121 9.97 -29.81 -23.80
CA LEU A 121 11.39 -29.96 -23.48
C LEU A 121 11.54 -31.08 -22.44
N LEU A 122 12.25 -32.14 -22.82
CA LEU A 122 12.56 -33.28 -21.96
C LEU A 122 13.88 -33.01 -21.24
N LEU A 123 13.82 -32.87 -19.91
CA LEU A 123 15.00 -32.55 -19.10
C LEU A 123 15.44 -33.77 -18.29
N ARG A 124 16.76 -33.95 -18.17
CA ARG A 124 17.33 -34.94 -17.25
C ARG A 124 17.09 -34.50 -15.80
N PRO A 125 16.94 -35.43 -14.85
CA PRO A 125 16.86 -35.10 -13.44
C PRO A 125 18.14 -34.35 -13.03
N ASP A 126 17.99 -33.11 -12.59
CA ASP A 126 19.07 -32.32 -12.02
C ASP A 126 18.78 -32.08 -10.53
N LEU A 127 19.72 -32.49 -9.67
CA LEU A 127 19.63 -32.32 -8.23
C LEU A 127 19.66 -30.85 -7.80
N LEU A 128 20.13 -29.94 -8.66
CA LEU A 128 20.21 -28.50 -8.35
C LEU A 128 18.93 -27.73 -8.70
N SER A 129 17.99 -28.34 -9.42
CA SER A 129 16.83 -27.64 -10.01
C SER A 129 15.50 -27.78 -9.23
N GLY A 130 15.51 -28.37 -8.03
CA GLY A 130 14.26 -28.70 -7.31
C GLY A 130 13.56 -27.54 -6.60
N ASP A 131 14.24 -26.40 -6.41
CA ASP A 131 13.61 -25.19 -5.85
C ASP A 131 12.74 -24.47 -6.88
N ALA A 132 13.27 -24.28 -8.09
CA ALA A 132 12.56 -23.66 -9.21
C ALA A 132 13.19 -24.03 -10.57
N PHE A 133 12.34 -24.20 -11.58
CA PHE A 133 12.76 -24.28 -12.99
C PHE A 133 12.67 -22.91 -13.63
N HIS A 134 13.80 -22.39 -14.10
CA HIS A 134 13.86 -21.15 -14.85
C HIS A 134 13.88 -21.44 -16.35
N ILE A 135 12.85 -21.00 -17.05
CA ILE A 135 12.75 -21.01 -18.51
C ILE A 135 13.08 -19.60 -18.98
N THR A 136 14.21 -19.43 -19.63
CA THR A 136 14.60 -18.16 -20.26
C THR A 136 14.20 -18.20 -21.73
N ILE A 137 13.58 -17.13 -22.20
CA ILE A 137 13.03 -16.98 -23.55
C ILE A 137 13.65 -15.71 -24.13
N GLN A 138 14.68 -15.90 -24.94
CA GLN A 138 15.30 -14.80 -25.68
C GLN A 138 14.71 -14.79 -27.08
N SER A 139 14.26 -13.62 -27.56
CA SER A 139 13.64 -13.53 -28.88
C SER A 139 13.88 -12.20 -29.57
N ASP A 140 13.95 -12.22 -30.90
CA ASP A 140 13.97 -10.99 -31.68
C ASP A 140 12.65 -10.23 -31.52
N THR A 141 12.74 -8.95 -31.18
CA THR A 141 11.55 -8.09 -31.01
C THR A 141 11.23 -7.31 -32.29
N TRP A 142 9.96 -6.99 -32.55
CA TRP A 142 9.61 -5.86 -33.42
C TRP A 142 8.75 -4.85 -32.70
N LYS A 143 8.68 -3.66 -33.29
CA LYS A 143 7.86 -2.56 -32.81
C LYS A 143 6.79 -2.23 -33.84
N PRO A 144 5.51 -2.57 -33.58
CA PRO A 144 4.42 -2.22 -34.48
C PRO A 144 4.29 -0.70 -34.70
N PRO A 145 3.79 -0.25 -35.87
CA PRO A 145 3.41 1.15 -36.04
C PRO A 145 2.37 1.55 -34.98
N ASN A 146 2.65 2.62 -34.23
CA ASN A 146 1.85 3.12 -33.10
C ASN A 146 1.90 2.32 -31.79
N ASP A 147 2.69 1.26 -31.70
CA ASP A 147 3.02 0.61 -30.43
C ASP A 147 4.41 1.06 -29.98
N ARG A 148 4.56 1.38 -28.69
CA ARG A 148 5.85 1.80 -28.13
C ARG A 148 6.68 0.63 -27.65
N ARG A 149 6.05 -0.54 -27.45
CA ARG A 149 6.63 -1.74 -26.87
C ARG A 149 7.51 -2.49 -27.87
N ASN A 150 8.46 -3.26 -27.34
CA ASN A 150 9.29 -4.16 -28.15
C ASN A 150 8.68 -5.56 -28.03
N LEU A 151 7.87 -5.94 -29.02
CA LEU A 151 7.10 -7.19 -28.99
C LEU A 151 7.94 -8.34 -29.54
N GLY A 152 8.34 -9.27 -28.67
CA GLY A 152 8.99 -10.52 -29.03
C GLY A 152 7.97 -11.59 -29.42
N VAL A 153 7.77 -12.58 -28.57
CA VAL A 153 6.84 -13.70 -28.80
C VAL A 153 5.71 -13.69 -27.79
N LEU A 154 4.58 -14.26 -28.20
CA LEU A 154 3.43 -14.51 -27.34
C LEU A 154 3.72 -15.72 -26.47
N VAL A 155 3.56 -15.57 -25.16
CA VAL A 155 3.59 -16.69 -24.22
C VAL A 155 2.26 -16.73 -23.48
N TYR A 156 1.59 -17.88 -23.57
CA TYR A 156 0.29 -18.11 -22.93
C TYR A 156 0.47 -18.87 -21.63
N ARG A 157 1.28 -19.93 -21.64
CA ARG A 157 1.40 -20.83 -20.50
C ARG A 157 2.75 -21.53 -20.50
N ALA A 158 3.30 -21.73 -19.31
CA ALA A 158 4.36 -22.71 -19.09
C ALA A 158 3.99 -23.65 -17.95
N SER A 159 4.38 -24.91 -18.03
CA SER A 159 4.15 -25.89 -16.98
C SER A 159 5.20 -26.97 -16.94
N VAL A 160 5.42 -27.56 -15.77
CA VAL A 160 6.29 -28.72 -15.61
C VAL A 160 5.44 -29.92 -15.25
N ALA A 161 5.50 -30.98 -16.04
CA ALA A 161 4.97 -32.29 -15.67
C ALA A 161 6.11 -33.17 -15.12
N SER A 162 5.96 -33.71 -13.92
CA SER A 162 6.87 -34.72 -13.35
C SER A 162 6.25 -36.11 -13.45
N ALA A 163 7.10 -37.13 -13.54
CA ALA A 163 6.65 -38.50 -13.27
C ALA A 163 6.11 -38.57 -11.82
N ARG A 164 5.01 -39.30 -11.59
CA ARG A 164 4.36 -39.47 -10.27
C ARG A 164 5.23 -40.25 -9.26
N MET A 165 6.41 -39.74 -8.96
CA MET A 165 7.35 -40.26 -7.97
C MET A 165 7.42 -39.30 -6.79
N LEU A 166 7.81 -39.83 -5.63
CA LEU A 166 7.91 -39.07 -4.39
C LEU A 166 9.09 -38.10 -4.50
N ALA A 167 8.81 -36.82 -4.77
CA ALA A 167 9.81 -35.78 -4.87
C ALA A 167 10.19 -35.25 -3.48
N LEU A 168 11.48 -34.94 -3.27
CA LEU A 168 11.91 -34.27 -2.04
C LEU A 168 11.45 -32.81 -2.07
N PRO A 169 10.91 -32.26 -0.97
CA PRO A 169 10.46 -30.88 -0.95
C PRO A 169 11.65 -29.91 -1.07
N SER A 170 11.38 -28.73 -1.61
CA SER A 170 12.32 -27.61 -1.65
C SER A 170 12.80 -27.22 -0.24
N VAL A 171 14.12 -27.10 -0.07
CA VAL A 171 14.72 -26.68 1.21
C VAL A 171 14.28 -25.27 1.57
N GLN A 172 14.23 -24.38 0.58
CA GLN A 172 13.80 -22.99 0.78
C GLN A 172 12.36 -22.92 1.32
N HIS A 173 11.44 -23.74 0.79
CA HIS A 173 10.05 -23.75 1.24
C HIS A 173 9.87 -24.38 2.63
N VAL A 174 10.66 -25.43 2.95
CA VAL A 174 10.70 -25.99 4.31
C VAL A 174 11.15 -24.93 5.32
N LEU A 175 12.24 -24.21 5.01
CA LEU A 175 12.75 -23.14 5.87
C LEU A 175 11.75 -21.99 6.00
N ALA A 176 11.06 -21.63 4.92
CA ALA A 176 10.02 -20.60 4.94
C ALA A 176 8.86 -21.00 5.85
N LEU A 177 8.32 -22.21 5.73
CA LEU A 177 7.25 -22.73 6.60
C LEU A 177 7.69 -22.78 8.07
N LEU A 178 8.92 -23.22 8.33
CA LEU A 178 9.47 -23.24 9.68
C LEU A 178 9.55 -21.82 10.26
N ALA A 179 10.08 -20.86 9.50
CA ALA A 179 10.18 -19.47 9.93
C ALA A 179 8.79 -18.85 10.20
N ILE A 180 7.81 -19.10 9.34
CA ILE A 180 6.41 -18.67 9.54
C ILE A 180 5.83 -19.28 10.83
N GLY A 181 6.04 -20.59 11.05
CA GLY A 181 5.59 -21.27 12.27
C GLY A 181 6.26 -20.72 13.53
N LEU A 182 7.57 -20.45 13.48
CA LEU A 182 8.30 -19.82 14.57
C LEU A 182 7.74 -18.43 14.89
N VAL A 183 7.49 -17.60 13.86
CA VAL A 183 6.87 -16.28 14.04
C VAL A 183 5.49 -16.40 14.68
N ALA A 184 4.63 -17.28 14.15
CA ALA A 184 3.30 -17.52 14.69
C ALA A 184 3.35 -17.94 16.17
N SER A 185 4.36 -18.72 16.57
CA SER A 185 4.57 -19.12 17.97
C SER A 185 5.04 -17.96 18.88
N LEU A 186 5.72 -16.96 18.31
CA LEU A 186 6.23 -15.80 19.06
C LEU A 186 5.13 -14.75 19.28
N ILE A 187 4.21 -14.62 18.33
CA ILE A 187 3.03 -13.76 18.45
C ILE A 187 2.15 -14.28 19.60
N GLY A 188 1.85 -13.41 20.57
CA GLY A 188 1.01 -13.78 21.71
C GLY A 188 1.71 -14.62 22.79
N ARG A 189 3.05 -14.65 22.83
CA ARG A 189 3.83 -15.37 23.86
C ARG A 189 3.46 -15.05 25.31
N ASN A 190 2.90 -13.87 25.54
CA ASN A 190 2.49 -13.42 26.87
C ASN A 190 1.04 -13.80 27.21
N ALA A 191 0.23 -14.15 26.21
CA ALA A 191 -1.20 -14.43 26.37
C ALA A 191 -1.53 -15.93 26.28
N ILE A 192 -0.69 -16.72 25.62
CA ILE A 192 -0.99 -18.11 25.28
C ILE A 192 0.08 -19.05 25.87
N SER A 193 -0.37 -20.17 26.44
CA SER A 193 0.51 -21.25 26.91
C SER A 193 1.40 -21.76 25.77
N LEU A 194 2.52 -22.43 26.11
CA LEU A 194 3.40 -23.02 25.09
C LEU A 194 2.65 -24.01 24.18
N ILE A 195 1.69 -24.76 24.75
CA ILE A 195 0.84 -25.69 24.00
C ILE A 195 -0.03 -24.93 23.00
N GLY A 196 -0.73 -23.88 23.45
CA GLY A 196 -1.56 -23.07 22.55
C GLY A 196 -0.76 -22.40 21.44
N ARG A 197 0.46 -21.92 21.74
CA ARG A 197 1.38 -21.39 20.72
C ARG A 197 1.79 -22.43 19.70
N THR A 198 2.08 -23.66 20.16
CA THR A 198 2.41 -24.77 19.26
C THR A 198 1.22 -25.09 18.36
N ALA A 199 0.00 -25.15 18.91
CA ALA A 199 -1.21 -25.40 18.13
C ALA A 199 -1.46 -24.32 17.07
N VAL A 200 -1.30 -23.03 17.42
CA VAL A 200 -1.42 -21.92 16.46
C VAL A 200 -0.36 -22.04 15.36
N ALA A 201 0.90 -22.28 15.71
CA ALA A 201 1.97 -22.43 14.73
C ALA A 201 1.73 -23.62 13.78
N LEU A 202 1.27 -24.76 14.30
CA LEU A 202 0.91 -25.94 13.49
C LEU A 202 -0.29 -25.65 12.58
N ALA A 203 -1.31 -24.93 13.06
CA ALA A 203 -2.45 -24.53 12.24
C ALA A 203 -2.03 -23.59 11.10
N VAL A 204 -1.13 -22.63 11.36
CA VAL A 204 -0.58 -21.74 10.33
C VAL A 204 0.24 -22.51 9.30
N ILE A 205 1.15 -23.40 9.73
CA ILE A 205 1.93 -24.26 8.83
C ILE A 205 1.00 -25.10 7.96
N GLY A 206 0.03 -25.78 8.57
CA GLY A 206 -0.96 -26.60 7.87
C GLY A 206 -1.80 -25.79 6.88
N GLY A 207 -2.25 -24.59 7.27
CA GLY A 207 -2.95 -23.65 6.41
C GLY A 207 -2.13 -23.22 5.19
N CYS A 208 -0.85 -22.89 5.38
CA CYS A 208 0.07 -22.61 4.28
C CYS A 208 0.24 -23.84 3.35
N GLY A 209 0.29 -25.05 3.90
CA GLY A 209 0.32 -26.29 3.13
C GLY A 209 -0.93 -26.52 2.28
N VAL A 210 -2.11 -26.28 2.86
CA VAL A 210 -3.38 -26.33 2.12
C VAL A 210 -3.37 -25.29 0.99
N LEU A 211 -2.99 -24.05 1.26
CA LEU A 211 -2.89 -23.00 0.24
C LEU A 211 -1.88 -23.33 -0.86
N TRP A 212 -0.75 -23.96 -0.53
CA TRP A 212 0.19 -24.47 -1.52
C TRP A 212 -0.50 -25.49 -2.45
N VAL A 213 -1.20 -26.49 -1.92
CA VAL A 213 -1.85 -27.52 -2.74
C VAL A 213 -2.94 -26.92 -3.64
N TRP A 214 -3.77 -26.02 -3.11
CA TRP A 214 -4.92 -25.47 -3.85
C TRP A 214 -4.57 -24.32 -4.77
N LEU A 215 -3.56 -23.51 -4.42
CA LEU A 215 -3.17 -22.29 -5.11
C LEU A 215 -1.64 -22.19 -5.22
N PRO A 216 -0.95 -23.16 -5.86
CA PRO A 216 0.51 -23.24 -5.84
C PRO A 216 1.15 -21.99 -6.46
N ALA A 217 0.68 -21.56 -7.63
CA ALA A 217 1.20 -20.38 -8.34
C ALA A 217 1.07 -19.08 -7.53
N ARG A 218 0.04 -18.98 -6.66
CA ARG A 218 -0.23 -17.80 -5.84
C ARG A 218 0.41 -17.85 -4.46
N THR A 219 0.80 -19.03 -3.97
CA THR A 219 1.28 -19.19 -2.58
C THR A 219 2.77 -19.44 -2.53
N VAL A 220 3.24 -20.43 -3.28
CA VAL A 220 4.59 -20.99 -3.20
C VAL A 220 5.67 -19.93 -3.45
N PRO A 221 5.61 -19.12 -4.54
CA PRO A 221 6.66 -18.15 -4.84
C PRO A 221 6.92 -17.13 -3.73
N PHE A 222 5.91 -16.90 -2.89
CA PHE A 222 5.90 -15.82 -1.92
C PHE A 222 6.16 -16.31 -0.49
N LEU A 223 6.18 -17.61 -0.21
CA LEU A 223 6.43 -18.16 1.13
C LEU A 223 7.75 -17.65 1.76
N PRO A 224 8.90 -17.64 1.06
CA PRO A 224 10.15 -17.15 1.64
C PRO A 224 10.10 -15.66 1.94
N PHE A 225 9.43 -14.90 1.07
CA PHE A 225 9.21 -13.48 1.26
C PHE A 225 8.34 -13.20 2.51
N TYR A 226 7.24 -13.93 2.66
CA TYR A 226 6.39 -13.86 3.84
C TYR A 226 7.15 -14.24 5.12
N ALA A 227 8.00 -15.26 5.08
CA ALA A 227 8.82 -15.66 6.21
C ALA A 227 9.74 -14.51 6.69
N VAL A 228 10.43 -13.84 5.77
CA VAL A 228 11.30 -12.70 6.12
C VAL A 228 10.49 -11.52 6.67
N LEU A 229 9.37 -11.18 6.02
CA LEU A 229 8.50 -10.09 6.45
C LEU A 229 7.95 -10.34 7.87
N LEU A 230 7.36 -11.52 8.08
CA LEU A 230 6.83 -11.95 9.37
C LEU A 230 7.93 -12.04 10.44
N GLY A 231 9.13 -12.50 10.07
CA GLY A 231 10.29 -12.53 10.96
C GLY A 231 10.71 -11.14 11.44
N GLY A 232 10.86 -10.18 10.52
CA GLY A 232 11.20 -8.80 10.84
C GLY A 232 10.15 -8.11 11.72
N VAL A 233 8.88 -8.37 11.41
CA VAL A 233 7.73 -7.96 12.22
C VAL A 233 7.80 -8.51 13.64
N ALA A 234 8.01 -9.82 13.79
CA ALA A 234 8.02 -10.48 15.09
C ALA A 234 9.17 -9.93 15.95
N PHE A 235 10.32 -9.67 15.33
CA PHE A 235 11.45 -9.02 15.98
C PHE A 235 11.11 -7.60 16.45
N LEU A 236 10.49 -6.79 15.59
CA LEU A 236 10.05 -5.43 15.93
C LEU A 236 9.08 -5.44 17.11
N PHE A 237 8.08 -6.33 17.11
CA PHE A 237 7.15 -6.44 18.23
C PHE A 237 7.81 -6.94 19.50
N ALA A 238 8.67 -7.94 19.41
CA ALA A 238 9.42 -8.41 20.58
C ALA A 238 10.29 -7.29 21.18
N TRP A 239 10.83 -6.38 20.34
CA TRP A 239 11.57 -5.21 20.78
C TRP A 239 10.67 -4.13 21.40
N LEU A 240 9.51 -3.84 20.80
CA LEU A 240 8.52 -2.90 21.34
C LEU A 240 7.96 -3.36 22.68
N GLU A 241 7.55 -4.62 22.79
CA GLU A 241 7.05 -5.21 24.04
C GLU A 241 8.06 -5.10 25.19
N ARG A 242 9.37 -5.25 24.89
CA ARG A 242 10.43 -5.09 25.89
C ARG A 242 10.52 -3.66 26.43
N ARG A 243 10.06 -2.66 25.67
CA ARG A 243 10.08 -1.24 26.04
C ARG A 243 8.78 -0.77 26.68
N GLU A 244 7.70 -1.57 26.61
CA GLU A 244 6.42 -1.20 27.20
C GLU A 244 6.40 -1.49 28.72
N PRO A 245 5.85 -0.59 29.54
CA PRO A 245 5.71 -0.82 30.98
C PRO A 245 4.78 -2.00 31.25
N ARG A 246 5.24 -2.99 32.03
CA ARG A 246 4.51 -4.24 32.34
C ARG A 246 3.23 -4.06 33.17
N HIS A 247 2.87 -2.85 33.59
CA HIS A 247 1.82 -2.61 34.60
C HIS A 247 0.62 -1.81 34.08
N VAL A 248 0.54 -1.55 32.76
CA VAL A 248 -0.65 -0.89 32.21
C VAL A 248 -1.72 -1.95 31.96
N PRO A 249 -2.86 -1.96 32.66
CA PRO A 249 -3.96 -2.84 32.33
C PRO A 249 -4.38 -2.57 30.88
N THR A 250 -4.21 -3.57 30.03
CA THR A 250 -4.51 -3.46 28.60
C THR A 250 -6.02 -3.57 28.41
N ALA A 251 -6.58 -2.65 27.65
CA ALA A 251 -7.95 -2.80 27.17
C ALA A 251 -8.13 -4.13 26.44
N ASP A 252 -9.31 -4.75 26.56
CA ASP A 252 -9.65 -5.91 25.75
C ASP A 252 -9.66 -5.52 24.26
N CYS A 253 -8.66 -5.98 23.50
CA CYS A 253 -8.53 -5.73 22.07
C CYS A 253 -9.42 -6.65 21.21
N ARG A 254 -10.17 -7.59 21.80
CA ARG A 254 -11.05 -8.51 21.04
C ARG A 254 -12.04 -7.80 20.12
N PRO A 255 -12.74 -6.70 20.53
CA PRO A 255 -13.64 -6.00 19.62
C PRO A 255 -12.91 -5.41 18.40
N ALA A 256 -11.71 -4.86 18.61
CA ALA A 256 -10.88 -4.33 17.53
C ALA A 256 -10.44 -5.46 16.58
N LEU A 257 -10.00 -6.60 17.12
CA LEU A 257 -9.62 -7.77 16.32
C LEU A 257 -10.79 -8.39 15.55
N LEU A 258 -11.99 -8.43 16.14
CA LEU A 258 -13.21 -8.88 15.46
C LEU A 258 -13.56 -7.96 14.29
N VAL A 259 -13.45 -6.64 14.48
CA VAL A 259 -13.70 -5.64 13.44
C VAL A 259 -12.65 -5.69 12.35
N ALA A 260 -11.38 -5.84 12.71
CA ALA A 260 -10.29 -6.08 11.76
C ALA A 260 -10.57 -7.31 10.90
N SER A 261 -10.91 -8.43 11.54
CA SER A 261 -11.16 -9.71 10.85
C SER A 261 -12.41 -9.64 9.97
N GLY A 262 -13.50 -9.08 10.49
CA GLY A 262 -14.73 -8.86 9.73
C GLY A 262 -14.55 -7.89 8.56
N GLY A 263 -13.78 -6.81 8.78
CA GLY A 263 -13.43 -5.84 7.74
C GLY A 263 -12.65 -6.47 6.59
N VAL A 264 -11.63 -7.27 6.90
CA VAL A 264 -10.84 -8.02 5.89
C VAL A 264 -11.70 -9.06 5.18
N ALA A 265 -12.56 -9.79 5.89
CA ALA A 265 -13.46 -10.77 5.27
C ALA A 265 -14.44 -10.10 4.30
N LEU A 266 -14.99 -8.94 4.66
CA LEU A 266 -15.86 -8.15 3.79
C LEU A 266 -15.09 -7.55 2.60
N ASP A 267 -13.84 -7.13 2.79
CA ASP A 267 -12.97 -6.66 1.70
C ASP A 267 -12.66 -7.80 0.73
N ALA A 268 -12.49 -9.03 1.22
CA ALA A 268 -12.33 -10.21 0.39
C ALA A 268 -13.53 -10.47 -0.52
N LEU A 269 -14.76 -10.17 -0.07
CA LEU A 269 -15.95 -10.28 -0.92
C LEU A 269 -15.93 -9.28 -2.09
N LEU A 270 -15.41 -8.06 -1.85
CA LEU A 270 -15.25 -7.04 -2.89
C LEU A 270 -14.15 -7.44 -3.89
N VAL A 271 -12.98 -7.82 -3.36
CA VAL A 271 -11.80 -8.20 -4.16
C VAL A 271 -12.06 -9.43 -5.02
N THR A 272 -12.75 -10.45 -4.49
CA THR A 272 -13.12 -11.64 -5.28
C THR A 272 -14.22 -11.38 -6.31
N GLY A 273 -14.83 -10.20 -6.29
CA GLY A 273 -15.96 -9.87 -7.14
C GLY A 273 -17.27 -10.58 -6.76
N VAL A 274 -17.34 -11.20 -5.58
CA VAL A 274 -18.58 -11.78 -5.05
C VAL A 274 -19.59 -10.67 -4.73
N ALA A 275 -19.12 -9.55 -4.19
CA ALA A 275 -19.92 -8.36 -3.93
C ALA A 275 -19.68 -7.29 -5.01
N ARG A 276 -20.51 -7.29 -6.06
CA ARG A 276 -20.48 -6.31 -7.17
C ARG A 276 -21.80 -5.56 -7.30
N GLY A 277 -21.78 -4.39 -7.96
CA GLY A 277 -22.96 -3.55 -8.15
C GLY A 277 -23.56 -3.13 -6.81
N ASP A 278 -24.89 -3.24 -6.67
CA ASP A 278 -25.61 -2.82 -5.46
C ASP A 278 -25.21 -3.59 -4.20
N TRP A 279 -24.72 -4.84 -4.33
CA TRP A 279 -24.23 -5.62 -3.19
C TRP A 279 -22.99 -4.99 -2.53
N SER A 280 -22.18 -4.24 -3.29
CA SER A 280 -21.03 -3.52 -2.73
C SER A 280 -21.47 -2.51 -1.67
N VAL A 281 -22.65 -1.90 -1.81
CA VAL A 281 -23.22 -0.94 -0.87
C VAL A 281 -23.47 -1.60 0.49
N ALA A 282 -24.12 -2.76 0.50
CA ALA A 282 -24.41 -3.49 1.73
C ALA A 282 -23.13 -3.94 2.44
N VAL A 283 -22.14 -4.44 1.68
CA VAL A 283 -20.85 -4.88 2.22
C VAL A 283 -20.05 -3.72 2.82
N ILE A 284 -19.97 -2.58 2.12
CA ILE A 284 -19.27 -1.38 2.59
C ILE A 284 -20.00 -0.77 3.80
N ALA A 285 -21.33 -0.74 3.81
CA ALA A 285 -22.11 -0.31 4.97
C ALA A 285 -21.87 -1.22 6.18
N ALA A 286 -21.78 -2.53 5.98
CA ALA A 286 -21.44 -3.48 7.05
C ALA A 286 -20.01 -3.27 7.58
N GLN A 287 -19.03 -3.00 6.70
CA GLN A 287 -17.67 -2.64 7.10
C GLN A 287 -17.68 -1.36 7.95
N ALA A 288 -18.38 -0.32 7.50
CA ALA A 288 -18.51 0.93 8.24
C ALA A 288 -19.14 0.70 9.62
N ALA A 289 -20.25 -0.04 9.70
CA ALA A 289 -20.90 -0.37 10.96
C ALA A 289 -19.95 -1.11 11.93
N CYS A 290 -19.18 -2.08 11.43
CA CYS A 290 -18.18 -2.79 12.21
C CYS A 290 -17.12 -1.83 12.77
N VAL A 291 -16.56 -0.95 11.93
CA VAL A 291 -15.56 0.04 12.34
C VAL A 291 -16.10 0.93 13.47
N VAL A 292 -17.29 1.49 13.29
CA VAL A 292 -17.85 2.42 14.29
C VAL A 292 -18.19 1.67 15.59
N TRP A 293 -18.73 0.46 15.52
CA TRP A 293 -18.98 -0.39 16.69
C TRP A 293 -17.69 -0.71 17.46
N GLY A 294 -16.64 -1.17 16.76
CA GLY A 294 -15.35 -1.48 17.36
C GLY A 294 -14.71 -0.25 18.00
N MET A 295 -14.78 0.90 17.33
CA MET A 295 -14.27 2.15 17.87
C MET A 295 -15.04 2.63 19.09
N TRP A 296 -16.38 2.56 19.10
CA TRP A 296 -17.15 2.94 20.27
C TRP A 296 -16.80 2.12 21.51
N HIS A 297 -16.47 0.85 21.33
CA HIS A 297 -16.01 -0.02 22.42
C HIS A 297 -14.61 0.31 22.95
N ASN A 298 -13.76 0.92 22.12
CA ASN A 298 -12.37 1.22 22.46
C ASN A 298 -12.14 2.69 22.85
N ILE A 299 -13.04 3.61 22.51
CA ILE A 299 -12.94 5.03 22.88
C ILE A 299 -12.96 5.18 24.41
N GLY A 300 -11.99 5.93 24.94
CA GLY A 300 -11.78 6.10 26.38
C GLY A 300 -11.01 4.96 27.05
N ARG A 301 -10.56 3.94 26.31
CA ARG A 301 -9.69 2.89 26.83
C ARG A 301 -8.22 3.14 26.45
N THR A 302 -7.30 2.78 27.34
CA THR A 302 -5.86 2.88 27.06
C THR A 302 -5.38 1.70 26.22
N LEU A 303 -4.94 2.00 25.01
CA LEU A 303 -4.36 1.02 24.08
C LEU A 303 -2.84 1.13 24.06
N THR A 304 -2.15 -0.01 24.10
CA THR A 304 -0.69 -0.08 23.95
C THR A 304 -0.29 0.19 22.51
N LEU A 305 0.94 0.69 22.31
CA LEU A 305 1.46 0.92 20.97
C LEU A 305 1.62 -0.42 20.24
N SER A 306 2.14 -1.43 20.95
CA SER A 306 2.29 -2.79 20.44
C SER A 306 0.98 -3.35 19.91
N GLY A 307 -0.12 -3.23 20.68
CA GLY A 307 -1.43 -3.74 20.30
C GLY A 307 -2.00 -3.04 19.06
N VAL A 308 -1.88 -1.71 18.98
CA VAL A 308 -2.39 -0.96 17.82
C VAL A 308 -1.58 -1.25 16.56
N LEU A 309 -0.25 -1.35 16.66
CA LEU A 309 0.61 -1.70 15.53
C LEU A 309 0.38 -3.16 15.07
N GLN A 310 0.13 -4.09 16.01
CA GLN A 310 -0.24 -5.46 15.68
C GLN A 310 -1.56 -5.51 14.89
N ILE A 311 -2.58 -4.76 15.32
CA ILE A 311 -3.86 -4.64 14.61
C ILE A 311 -3.62 -4.14 13.18
N ALA A 312 -2.91 -3.01 13.03
CA ALA A 312 -2.63 -2.43 11.72
C ALA A 312 -1.95 -3.44 10.80
N LEU A 313 -0.91 -4.09 11.30
CA LEU A 313 -0.16 -5.06 10.51
C LEU A 313 -1.02 -6.27 10.11
N VAL A 314 -1.75 -6.87 11.05
CA VAL A 314 -2.58 -8.05 10.77
C VAL A 314 -3.61 -7.72 9.69
N VAL A 315 -4.26 -6.55 9.80
CA VAL A 315 -5.23 -6.08 8.78
C VAL A 315 -4.56 -5.96 7.41
N ARG A 316 -3.39 -5.29 7.33
CA ARG A 316 -2.69 -5.08 6.05
C ARG A 316 -2.15 -6.37 5.43
N LEU A 317 -1.56 -7.25 6.25
CA LEU A 317 -1.05 -8.54 5.77
C LEU A 317 -2.17 -9.46 5.33
N ALA A 318 -3.29 -9.48 6.06
CA ALA A 318 -4.44 -10.28 5.67
C ALA A 318 -5.06 -9.74 4.36
N ALA A 319 -5.21 -8.42 4.21
CA ALA A 319 -5.69 -7.81 2.98
C ALA A 319 -4.76 -8.04 1.77
N LEU A 320 -3.44 -8.00 1.97
CA LEU A 320 -2.43 -8.34 0.97
C LEU A 320 -2.53 -9.81 0.57
N THR A 321 -2.64 -10.70 1.58
CA THR A 321 -2.77 -12.15 1.36
C THR A 321 -4.04 -12.45 0.58
N THR A 322 -5.18 -11.85 0.94
CA THR A 322 -6.42 -11.98 0.18
C THR A 322 -6.23 -11.59 -1.28
N ARG A 323 -5.67 -10.42 -1.57
CA ARG A 323 -5.43 -9.98 -2.96
C ARG A 323 -4.48 -10.89 -3.72
N LEU A 324 -3.42 -11.39 -3.06
CA LEU A 324 -2.50 -12.37 -3.65
C LEU A 324 -3.26 -13.64 -4.03
N LEU A 325 -4.00 -14.20 -3.08
CA LEU A 325 -4.75 -15.43 -3.26
C LEU A 325 -5.89 -15.26 -4.26
N CYS A 326 -6.36 -14.04 -4.52
CA CYS A 326 -7.37 -13.73 -5.54
C CYS A 326 -6.77 -13.44 -6.92
N GLY A 327 -5.45 -13.27 -7.07
CA GLY A 327 -4.81 -12.88 -8.34
C GLY A 327 -4.98 -11.39 -8.67
N GLU A 328 -5.38 -10.59 -7.69
CA GLU A 328 -5.66 -9.15 -7.82
C GLU A 328 -4.46 -8.28 -7.45
N ILE A 329 -3.28 -8.89 -7.25
CA ILE A 329 -2.05 -8.12 -7.04
C ILE A 329 -1.62 -7.46 -8.35
N GLY A 330 -1.48 -6.14 -8.30
CA GLY A 330 -1.10 -5.35 -9.45
C GLY A 330 -2.18 -5.24 -10.52
N SER A 331 -3.46 -5.43 -10.19
CA SER A 331 -4.57 -5.06 -11.09
C SER A 331 -4.81 -3.56 -11.14
N ASP A 332 -4.31 -2.80 -10.15
CA ASP A 332 -4.39 -1.35 -10.14
C ASP A 332 -3.47 -0.73 -11.22
N PRO A 333 -3.99 0.09 -12.14
CA PRO A 333 -3.19 0.69 -13.21
C PRO A 333 -2.06 1.60 -12.70
N ASP A 334 -2.20 2.16 -11.49
CA ASP A 334 -1.16 3.03 -10.94
C ASP A 334 0.12 2.25 -10.58
N VAL A 335 0.02 0.95 -10.28
CA VAL A 335 1.18 0.09 -10.02
C VAL A 335 2.08 0.03 -11.25
N GLU A 336 1.47 -0.09 -12.43
CA GLU A 336 2.18 -0.11 -13.69
C GLU A 336 2.76 1.27 -14.03
N LEU A 337 1.99 2.34 -13.81
CA LEU A 337 2.47 3.70 -13.97
C LEU A 337 3.73 3.96 -13.15
N PHE A 338 3.72 3.62 -11.85
CA PHE A 338 4.86 3.83 -10.96
C PHE A 338 6.05 2.95 -11.32
N TYR A 339 5.81 1.70 -11.71
CA TYR A 339 6.86 0.81 -12.21
C TYR A 339 7.55 1.40 -13.45
N ASN A 340 6.76 1.85 -14.43
CA ASN A 340 7.27 2.43 -15.68
C ASN A 340 8.04 3.72 -15.42
N TYR A 341 7.59 4.57 -14.50
CA TYR A 341 8.36 5.73 -14.07
C TYR A 341 9.68 5.35 -13.42
N GLY A 342 9.68 4.36 -12.51
CA GLY A 342 10.90 3.85 -11.88
C GLY A 342 11.90 3.28 -12.89
N ARG A 343 11.43 2.48 -13.85
CA ARG A 343 12.26 1.93 -14.95
C ARG A 343 12.81 3.02 -15.84
N ALA A 344 11.97 3.94 -16.30
CA ALA A 344 12.40 5.05 -17.13
C ALA A 344 13.43 5.93 -16.40
N THR A 345 13.35 6.05 -15.07
CA THR A 345 14.39 6.74 -14.29
C THR A 345 15.74 6.03 -14.33
N LEU A 346 15.73 4.69 -14.20
CA LEU A 346 16.96 3.89 -14.25
C LEU A 346 17.58 3.80 -15.65
N GLU A 347 16.75 3.74 -16.69
CA GLU A 347 17.19 3.50 -18.08
C GLU A 347 17.43 4.78 -18.87
N LEU A 348 16.59 5.80 -18.66
CA LEU A 348 16.54 7.02 -19.49
C LEU A 348 16.91 8.30 -18.71
N GLY A 349 17.15 8.20 -17.40
CA GLY A 349 17.48 9.35 -16.55
C GLY A 349 16.26 10.01 -15.92
N LEU A 350 15.80 11.16 -16.44
CA LEU A 350 14.67 11.90 -15.86
C LEU A 350 13.45 11.85 -16.78
N PRO A 351 12.44 10.99 -16.54
CA PRO A 351 11.20 10.98 -17.32
C PRO A 351 10.29 12.18 -17.00
N VAL A 352 9.40 12.52 -17.95
CA VAL A 352 8.29 13.44 -17.68
C VAL A 352 7.21 12.68 -16.92
N VAL A 353 6.87 13.15 -15.73
CA VAL A 353 5.93 12.47 -14.82
C VAL A 353 4.91 13.44 -14.21
N GLU A 354 3.83 12.89 -13.67
CA GLU A 354 2.77 13.67 -13.02
C GLU A 354 3.08 14.08 -11.57
N TYR A 355 4.15 13.55 -10.99
CA TYR A 355 4.50 13.67 -9.57
C TYR A 355 5.80 14.47 -9.38
N PRO A 356 6.00 15.12 -8.21
CA PRO A 356 7.29 15.74 -7.92
C PRO A 356 8.45 14.76 -8.09
N SER A 357 9.58 15.21 -8.63
CA SER A 357 10.68 14.31 -9.06
C SER A 357 11.28 13.47 -7.92
N GLY A 358 11.14 13.88 -6.66
CA GLY A 358 11.56 13.04 -5.54
C GLY A 358 10.81 11.71 -5.46
N ALA A 359 9.59 11.61 -6.00
CA ALA A 359 8.83 10.36 -6.11
C ALA A 359 9.54 9.28 -6.96
N LEU A 360 10.39 9.71 -7.90
CA LEU A 360 11.14 8.80 -8.75
C LEU A 360 12.15 7.96 -7.96
N ILE A 361 12.64 8.46 -6.81
CA ILE A 361 13.63 7.76 -5.99
C ILE A 361 13.08 6.42 -5.47
N PRO A 362 11.98 6.37 -4.68
CA PRO A 362 11.45 5.09 -4.22
C PRO A 362 10.97 4.21 -5.36
N TRP A 363 10.40 4.76 -6.44
CA TRP A 363 9.99 3.94 -7.58
C TRP A 363 11.16 3.30 -8.32
N ALA A 364 12.26 4.05 -8.54
CA ALA A 364 13.48 3.50 -9.13
C ALA A 364 14.06 2.39 -8.25
N ILE A 365 14.11 2.59 -6.92
CA ILE A 365 14.59 1.56 -5.97
C ILE A 365 13.72 0.29 -6.07
N LEU A 366 12.39 0.45 -6.08
CA LEU A 366 11.46 -0.69 -6.18
C LEU A 366 11.51 -1.37 -7.56
N ALA A 367 11.91 -0.65 -8.60
CA ALA A 367 12.02 -1.15 -9.97
C ALA A 367 13.42 -1.73 -10.33
N LEU A 368 14.39 -1.69 -9.40
CA LEU A 368 15.72 -2.30 -9.56
C LEU A 368 15.66 -3.80 -9.96
N PRO A 369 14.74 -4.62 -9.42
CA PRO A 369 14.64 -6.04 -9.80
C PRO A 369 14.17 -6.29 -11.24
N THR A 370 13.92 -5.24 -12.04
CA THR A 370 13.47 -5.31 -13.44
C THR A 370 12.22 -6.19 -13.62
N SER A 371 11.35 -6.21 -12.62
CA SER A 371 10.12 -7.01 -12.63
C SER A 371 8.97 -6.17 -12.09
N ARG A 372 7.99 -5.97 -12.96
CA ARG A 372 6.72 -5.29 -12.66
C ARG A 372 5.94 -5.99 -11.56
N GLU A 373 6.08 -7.30 -11.49
CA GLU A 373 5.41 -8.19 -10.56
C GLU A 373 6.01 -8.09 -9.16
N LEU A 374 7.35 -8.11 -9.06
CA LEU A 374 8.04 -7.84 -7.81
C LEU A 374 7.74 -6.42 -7.31
N PHE A 375 7.64 -5.45 -8.22
CA PHE A 375 7.21 -4.10 -7.88
C PHE A 375 5.78 -4.09 -7.30
N ALA A 376 4.83 -4.77 -7.96
CA ALA A 376 3.45 -4.89 -7.52
C ALA A 376 3.30 -5.56 -6.14
N LEU A 377 4.21 -6.48 -5.82
CA LEU A 377 4.30 -7.06 -4.48
C LEU A 377 4.94 -6.08 -3.48
N ALA A 378 6.08 -5.47 -3.85
CA ALA A 378 6.89 -4.64 -2.96
C ALA A 378 6.19 -3.35 -2.53
N LEU A 379 5.41 -2.75 -3.42
CA LEU A 379 4.68 -1.50 -3.15
C LEU A 379 3.77 -1.59 -1.90
N PRO A 380 2.82 -2.54 -1.78
CA PRO A 380 1.99 -2.66 -0.59
C PRO A 380 2.80 -3.00 0.68
N ILE A 381 3.95 -3.67 0.56
CA ILE A 381 4.84 -3.90 1.72
C ILE A 381 5.45 -2.58 2.20
N CYS A 382 5.96 -1.76 1.28
CA CYS A 382 6.42 -0.41 1.59
C CYS A 382 5.31 0.44 2.21
N ASN A 383 4.10 0.34 1.66
CA ASN A 383 2.93 1.02 2.22
C ASN A 383 2.54 0.46 3.60
N THR A 384 2.79 -0.82 3.90
CA THR A 384 2.63 -1.39 5.25
C THR A 384 3.51 -0.62 6.24
N VAL A 385 4.78 -0.43 5.89
CA VAL A 385 5.73 0.28 6.73
C VAL A 385 5.30 1.73 6.92
N ALA A 386 4.89 2.40 5.84
CA ALA A 386 4.35 3.75 5.90
C ALA A 386 3.12 3.86 6.83
N ASP A 387 2.15 2.95 6.70
CA ASP A 387 0.97 2.89 7.56
C ASP A 387 1.33 2.70 9.04
N LEU A 388 2.27 1.79 9.36
CA LEU A 388 2.75 1.59 10.72
C LEU A 388 3.38 2.86 11.31
N LEU A 389 4.12 3.62 10.49
CA LEU A 389 4.69 4.91 10.88
C LEU A 389 3.60 5.97 11.12
N ILE A 390 2.53 6.00 10.31
CA ILE A 390 1.37 6.87 10.52
C ILE A 390 0.68 6.53 11.85
N VAL A 391 0.40 5.25 12.09
CA VAL A 391 -0.22 4.75 13.34
C VAL A 391 0.65 5.11 14.54
N TRP A 392 1.96 4.86 14.47
CA TRP A 392 2.91 5.24 15.51
C TRP A 392 2.90 6.75 15.77
N ALA A 393 2.93 7.57 14.72
CA ALA A 393 2.93 9.01 14.84
C ALA A 393 1.66 9.52 15.53
N ILE A 394 0.48 9.08 15.09
CA ILE A 394 -0.81 9.43 15.73
C ILE A 394 -0.80 9.01 17.19
N TRP A 395 -0.43 7.76 17.50
CA TRP A 395 -0.40 7.26 18.87
C TRP A 395 0.58 8.04 19.76
N SER A 396 1.78 8.34 19.25
CA SER A 396 2.82 9.05 20.01
C SER A 396 2.38 10.48 20.36
N MET A 397 1.73 11.17 19.42
CA MET A 397 1.19 12.51 19.65
C MET A 397 0.02 12.48 20.62
N SER A 398 -0.91 11.52 20.47
CA SER A 398 -2.00 11.31 21.43
C SER A 398 -1.47 11.05 22.84
N LYS A 399 -0.54 10.10 23.01
CA LYS A 399 0.02 9.74 24.32
C LYS A 399 0.71 10.93 24.99
N ARG A 400 1.53 11.66 24.24
CA ARG A 400 2.24 12.84 24.74
C ARG A 400 1.26 13.96 25.11
N ARG A 401 0.17 14.13 24.36
CA ARG A 401 -0.87 15.09 24.72
C ARG A 401 -1.60 14.67 25.99
N SER A 402 -1.89 13.38 26.15
CA SER A 402 -2.58 12.86 27.33
C SER A 402 -1.71 12.80 28.58
N SER A 403 -0.38 12.75 28.50
CA SER A 403 0.43 13.02 29.71
C SER A 403 0.23 14.44 30.27
N SER A 404 -0.33 15.36 29.46
CA SER A 404 -0.72 16.70 29.89
C SER A 404 -2.22 16.87 30.17
N SER A 405 -3.05 15.83 29.99
CA SER A 405 -4.51 15.92 30.09
C SER A 405 -5.13 14.60 30.54
N THR A 406 -6.13 14.63 31.41
CA THR A 406 -6.78 13.44 32.01
C THR A 406 -7.46 12.48 31.03
N SER A 407 -7.55 12.78 29.73
CA SER A 407 -8.13 11.89 28.70
C SER A 407 -7.09 11.44 27.67
N GLY A 408 -6.85 10.13 27.62
CA GLY A 408 -6.11 9.40 26.58
C GLY A 408 -6.85 9.35 25.25
N ASN A 409 -6.32 9.92 24.15
CA ASN A 409 -6.92 9.77 22.80
C ASN A 409 -6.12 8.79 21.91
N THR A 410 -5.52 7.76 22.50
CA THR A 410 -4.70 6.76 21.78
C THR A 410 -5.52 5.90 20.81
N GLU A 411 -6.83 5.84 20.99
CA GLU A 411 -7.78 5.13 20.13
C GLU A 411 -7.86 5.70 18.71
N LEU A 412 -7.50 6.96 18.47
CA LEU A 412 -7.48 7.54 17.12
C LEU A 412 -6.48 6.80 16.20
N ALA A 413 -5.36 6.35 16.76
CA ALA A 413 -4.42 5.50 16.04
C ALA A 413 -5.02 4.12 15.74
N CYS A 414 -5.87 3.60 16.64
CA CYS A 414 -6.59 2.35 16.43
C CYS A 414 -7.64 2.48 15.33
N PHE A 415 -8.35 3.59 15.21
CA PHE A 415 -9.26 3.82 14.08
C PHE A 415 -8.54 3.76 12.73
N TYR A 416 -7.37 4.41 12.60
CA TYR A 416 -6.58 4.33 11.38
C TYR A 416 -6.09 2.91 11.11
N ALA A 417 -5.59 2.22 12.15
CA ALA A 417 -5.13 0.84 12.07
C ALA A 417 -6.24 -0.14 11.67
N LEU A 418 -7.47 0.10 12.13
CA LEU A 418 -8.62 -0.76 11.91
C LEU A 418 -9.30 -0.52 10.57
N SER A 419 -9.20 0.68 9.98
CA SER A 419 -10.04 1.03 8.83
C SER A 419 -9.77 0.09 7.65
N PRO A 420 -10.72 -0.83 7.34
CA PRO A 420 -10.65 -1.63 6.12
C PRO A 420 -11.03 -0.76 4.91
N LEU A 421 -11.69 0.37 5.14
CA LEU A 421 -12.21 1.27 4.12
C LEU A 421 -11.09 2.02 3.37
N LEU A 422 -9.86 2.00 3.91
CA LEU A 422 -8.67 2.54 3.25
C LEU A 422 -7.83 1.48 2.51
N LEU A 423 -8.17 0.19 2.64
CA LEU A 423 -7.36 -0.92 2.09
C LEU A 423 -7.13 -0.84 0.58
N PRO A 424 -8.13 -0.50 -0.26
CA PRO A 424 -7.89 -0.41 -1.70
C PRO A 424 -6.83 0.63 -2.06
N PHE A 425 -6.84 1.78 -1.38
CA PHE A 425 -5.87 2.85 -1.62
C PHE A 425 -4.49 2.53 -1.03
N TRP A 426 -4.44 1.71 0.00
CA TRP A 426 -3.17 1.27 0.56
C TRP A 426 -2.42 0.30 -0.38
N HIS A 427 -3.13 -0.52 -1.16
CA HIS A 427 -2.50 -1.60 -1.91
C HIS A 427 -1.75 -1.12 -3.17
N GLY A 428 -2.43 -0.35 -4.01
CA GLY A 428 -1.91 0.06 -5.33
C GLY A 428 -1.45 1.51 -5.42
N LYS A 429 -1.72 2.35 -4.39
CA LYS A 429 -1.50 3.79 -4.47
C LYS A 429 -0.27 4.25 -3.72
N TYR A 430 0.21 5.43 -4.08
CA TYR A 430 1.47 5.99 -3.57
C TYR A 430 1.31 6.88 -2.33
N ASP A 431 0.08 7.27 -1.97
CA ASP A 431 -0.25 8.20 -0.88
C ASP A 431 0.23 7.82 0.53
N PRO A 432 0.34 6.53 0.94
CA PRO A 432 0.79 6.18 2.28
C PRO A 432 2.19 6.72 2.61
N LEU A 433 3.15 6.64 1.69
CA LEU A 433 4.53 7.08 1.93
C LEU A 433 4.67 8.58 2.25
N PRO A 434 4.19 9.52 1.42
CA PRO A 434 4.22 10.95 1.76
C PRO A 434 3.35 11.27 2.99
N THR A 435 2.26 10.53 3.21
CA THR A 435 1.43 10.68 4.43
C THR A 435 2.22 10.31 5.70
N ALA A 436 3.04 9.26 5.64
CA ALA A 436 3.93 8.88 6.73
C ALA A 436 4.93 10.00 7.03
N PHE A 437 5.54 10.61 6.01
CA PHE A 437 6.43 11.75 6.20
C PHE A 437 5.74 13.00 6.78
N LEU A 438 4.49 13.29 6.38
CA LEU A 438 3.66 14.30 7.04
C LEU A 438 3.48 13.99 8.53
N ALA A 439 3.08 12.76 8.86
CA ALA A 439 2.83 12.34 10.23
C ALA A 439 4.11 12.36 11.09
N LEU A 440 5.23 11.90 10.54
CA LEU A 440 6.55 11.93 11.18
C LEU A 440 7.03 13.37 11.40
N GLY A 441 6.82 14.27 10.43
CA GLY A 441 7.19 15.68 10.55
C GLY A 441 6.46 16.38 11.69
N LEU A 442 5.15 16.12 11.82
CA LEU A 442 4.33 16.64 12.92
C LEU A 442 4.67 15.99 14.27
N ALA A 443 4.93 14.68 14.29
CA ALA A 443 5.39 13.98 15.48
C ALA A 443 6.75 14.52 15.96
N ALA A 444 7.71 14.75 15.06
CA ALA A 444 9.00 15.34 15.38
C ALA A 444 8.85 16.78 15.92
N HIS A 445 7.96 17.59 15.34
CA HIS A 445 7.65 18.94 15.83
C HIS A 445 7.12 18.92 17.26
N THR A 446 6.10 18.10 17.53
CA THR A 446 5.52 17.96 18.88
C THR A 446 6.54 17.43 19.88
N HIS A 447 7.56 16.71 19.40
CA HIS A 447 8.71 16.26 20.18
C HIS A 447 9.87 17.25 20.29
N ARG A 448 9.71 18.49 19.83
CA ARG A 448 10.76 19.54 19.80
C ARG A 448 12.00 19.13 19.01
N ARG A 449 11.89 18.15 18.10
CA ARG A 449 12.94 17.73 17.17
C ARG A 449 12.82 18.51 15.86
N ILE A 450 13.12 19.81 15.94
CA ILE A 450 12.74 20.79 14.91
C ILE A 450 13.41 20.54 13.56
N VAL A 451 14.70 20.18 13.53
CA VAL A 451 15.42 19.83 12.29
C VAL A 451 14.76 18.63 11.60
N TRP A 452 14.47 17.58 12.36
CA TRP A 452 13.82 16.37 11.84
C TRP A 452 12.39 16.62 11.36
N SER A 453 11.69 17.56 11.99
CA SER A 453 10.37 18.00 11.51
C SER A 453 10.47 18.62 10.11
N GLY A 454 11.39 19.57 9.94
CA GLY A 454 11.66 20.19 8.65
C GLY A 454 12.07 19.16 7.59
N ALA A 455 13.03 18.29 7.93
CA ALA A 455 13.52 17.26 7.02
C ALA A 455 12.44 16.29 6.57
N ALA A 456 11.61 15.77 7.49
CA ALA A 456 10.52 14.86 7.15
C ALA A 456 9.47 15.53 6.24
N LEU A 457 9.08 16.78 6.50
CA LEU A 457 8.17 17.52 5.62
C LEU A 457 8.82 17.85 4.28
N GLY A 458 10.12 18.13 4.26
CA GLY A 458 10.92 18.35 3.05
C GLY A 458 10.92 17.13 2.13
N ILE A 459 11.26 15.95 2.66
CA ILE A 459 11.20 14.68 1.94
C ILE A 459 9.75 14.41 1.50
N GLY A 460 8.79 14.46 2.43
CA GLY A 460 7.38 14.18 2.13
C GLY A 460 6.84 15.03 0.98
N GLY A 461 7.13 16.33 0.99
CA GLY A 461 6.73 17.26 -0.07
C GLY A 461 7.43 17.01 -1.42
N ALA A 462 8.70 16.59 -1.39
CA ALA A 462 9.42 16.19 -2.59
C ALA A 462 8.94 14.85 -3.18
N LEU A 463 8.31 13.98 -2.37
CA LEU A 463 7.64 12.78 -2.85
C LEU A 463 6.23 13.09 -3.37
N LYS A 464 5.49 13.96 -2.69
CA LYS A 464 4.17 14.46 -3.10
C LYS A 464 3.97 15.80 -2.43
N TRP A 465 3.59 16.85 -3.14
CA TRP A 465 3.49 18.23 -2.62
C TRP A 465 2.68 18.45 -1.32
N THR A 466 1.80 17.54 -0.91
CA THR A 466 0.83 17.77 0.16
C THR A 466 1.45 18.01 1.55
N PRO A 467 2.55 17.33 1.98
CA PRO A 467 3.17 17.61 3.27
C PRO A 467 3.80 19.01 3.36
N TRP A 468 4.21 19.64 2.25
CA TRP A 468 4.73 21.01 2.29
C TRP A 468 3.69 22.02 2.78
N LEU A 469 2.40 21.75 2.60
CA LEU A 469 1.32 22.63 3.07
C LEU A 469 1.27 22.76 4.60
N ALA A 470 1.85 21.80 5.34
CA ALA A 470 1.98 21.88 6.78
C ALA A 470 3.10 22.85 7.22
N ALA A 471 4.13 23.05 6.38
CA ALA A 471 5.33 23.79 6.76
C ALA A 471 5.10 25.28 7.06
N PRO A 472 4.31 26.05 6.28
CA PRO A 472 4.05 27.46 6.56
C PRO A 472 3.39 27.68 7.93
N ALA A 473 2.44 26.84 8.33
CA ALA A 473 1.78 26.95 9.63
C ALA A 473 2.77 26.76 10.80
N LEU A 474 3.69 25.78 10.68
CA LEU A 474 4.73 25.56 11.70
C LEU A 474 5.77 26.69 11.71
N ALA A 475 6.20 27.17 10.54
CA ALA A 475 7.15 28.26 10.43
C ALA A 475 6.60 29.57 11.03
N LEU A 476 5.34 29.92 10.73
CA LEU A 476 4.66 31.08 11.31
C LEU A 476 4.49 30.95 12.82
N ALA A 477 4.24 29.76 13.34
CA ALA A 477 4.17 29.54 14.78
C ALA A 477 5.53 29.71 15.48
N HIS A 478 6.62 29.29 14.84
CA HIS A 478 7.95 29.59 15.36
C HIS A 478 8.25 31.09 15.32
N LEU A 479 7.81 31.80 14.28
CA LEU A 479 7.94 33.26 14.17
C LEU A 479 7.14 34.00 15.23
N SER A 480 5.90 33.56 15.52
CA SER A 480 5.05 34.17 16.54
C SER A 480 5.46 33.80 17.97
N SER A 481 6.33 32.79 18.14
CA SER A 481 6.74 32.33 19.45
C SER A 481 7.42 33.41 20.28
N ARG A 482 7.06 33.47 21.58
CA ARG A 482 7.70 34.33 22.58
C ARG A 482 8.99 33.74 23.16
N GLU A 483 9.45 32.59 22.66
CA GLU A 483 10.70 31.98 23.11
C GLU A 483 11.93 32.72 22.54
N ASP A 484 12.95 32.97 23.37
CA ASP A 484 14.20 33.66 22.98
C ASP A 484 14.91 32.99 21.79
N ARG A 485 14.68 31.69 21.62
CA ARG A 485 15.29 30.85 20.57
C ARG A 485 14.47 30.76 19.28
N ARG A 486 13.48 31.63 19.08
CA ARG A 486 12.58 31.59 17.89
C ARG A 486 13.33 31.51 16.56
N TYR A 487 14.36 32.34 16.37
CA TYR A 487 15.16 32.34 15.13
C TYR A 487 15.95 31.05 14.96
N ALA A 488 16.50 30.50 16.04
CA ALA A 488 17.20 29.21 15.99
C ALA A 488 16.26 28.08 15.58
N TYR A 489 15.00 28.06 16.04
CA TYR A 489 14.02 27.07 15.59
C TYR A 489 13.62 27.25 14.13
N ILE A 490 13.43 28.49 13.67
CA ILE A 490 13.13 28.76 12.25
C ILE A 490 14.29 28.28 11.37
N LEU A 491 15.52 28.62 11.73
CA LEU A 491 16.72 28.19 11.00
C LEU A 491 16.90 26.67 11.05
N ALA A 492 16.65 26.03 12.20
CA ALA A 492 16.71 24.58 12.33
C ALA A 492 15.65 23.88 11.48
N PHE A 493 14.41 24.38 11.51
CA PHE A 493 13.30 23.84 10.73
C PHE A 493 13.53 24.03 9.24
N GLY A 494 13.82 25.27 8.82
CA GLY A 494 14.10 25.63 7.44
C GLY A 494 15.34 24.91 6.91
N GLY A 495 16.41 24.82 7.70
CA GLY A 495 17.62 24.09 7.36
C GLY A 495 17.37 22.60 7.12
N GLY A 496 16.60 21.94 8.00
CA GLY A 496 16.18 20.54 7.80
C GLY A 496 15.34 20.36 6.54
N LEU A 497 14.36 21.24 6.32
CA LEU A 497 13.48 21.21 5.14
C LEU A 497 14.27 21.41 3.84
N CYS A 498 15.08 22.46 3.76
CA CYS A 498 15.89 22.76 2.58
C CYS A 498 16.93 21.67 2.31
N ALA A 499 17.59 21.12 3.33
CA ALA A 499 18.55 20.03 3.15
C ALA A 499 17.89 18.76 2.60
N ALA A 500 16.70 18.42 3.10
CA ALA A 500 15.91 17.30 2.58
C ALA A 500 15.50 17.52 1.12
N VAL A 501 14.92 18.68 0.79
CA VAL A 501 14.52 19.01 -0.59
C VAL A 501 15.73 19.02 -1.51
N ALA A 502 16.86 19.58 -1.07
CA ALA A 502 18.10 19.56 -1.83
C ALA A 502 18.57 18.12 -2.08
N ALA A 503 18.51 17.23 -1.08
CA ALA A 503 18.91 15.84 -1.25
C ALA A 503 17.99 15.05 -2.21
N THR A 504 16.67 15.33 -2.21
CA THR A 504 15.69 14.51 -2.95
C THR A 504 15.22 15.11 -4.27
N ALA A 505 15.37 16.42 -4.49
CA ALA A 505 14.80 17.12 -5.64
C ALA A 505 15.85 17.87 -6.48
N LEU A 506 16.89 18.44 -5.84
CA LEU A 506 17.91 19.22 -6.56
C LEU A 506 18.66 18.43 -7.64
N PRO A 507 19.03 17.13 -7.46
CA PRO A 507 19.68 16.38 -8.51
C PRO A 507 18.85 16.36 -9.81
N PHE A 508 17.53 16.22 -9.72
CA PHE A 508 16.65 16.22 -10.88
C PHE A 508 16.54 17.60 -11.55
N ALA A 509 16.44 18.67 -10.75
CA ALA A 509 16.41 20.03 -11.26
C ALA A 509 17.71 20.43 -11.99
N LEU A 510 18.86 19.92 -11.52
CA LEU A 510 20.16 20.14 -12.16
C LEU A 510 20.37 19.31 -13.43
N ILE A 511 19.72 18.14 -13.53
CA ILE A 511 19.77 17.29 -14.73
C ILE A 511 18.93 17.90 -15.86
N ASP A 512 17.67 18.23 -15.57
CA ASP A 512 16.74 18.82 -16.55
C ASP A 512 15.66 19.63 -15.84
N GLY A 513 15.82 20.95 -15.85
CA GLY A 513 14.91 21.88 -15.18
C GLY A 513 13.51 21.90 -15.79
N GLU A 514 13.36 21.65 -17.09
CA GLU A 514 12.06 21.62 -17.75
C GLU A 514 11.27 20.39 -17.31
N ARG A 515 11.89 19.20 -17.35
CA ARG A 515 11.26 17.96 -16.88
C ARG A 515 11.01 17.97 -15.37
N PHE A 516 11.88 18.62 -14.59
CA PHE A 516 11.65 18.85 -13.17
C PHE A 516 10.40 19.71 -12.91
N LEU A 517 10.15 20.73 -13.74
CA LEU A 517 8.99 21.62 -13.61
C LEU A 517 7.71 21.07 -14.25
N ALA A 518 7.82 20.09 -15.16
CA ALA A 518 6.70 19.51 -15.89
C ALA A 518 5.54 19.01 -15.00
N PRO A 519 5.75 18.30 -13.86
CA PRO A 519 4.67 17.87 -12.99
C PRO A 519 3.80 19.05 -12.51
N TYR A 520 4.42 20.18 -12.17
CA TYR A 520 3.70 21.37 -11.68
C TYR A 520 2.87 22.03 -12.78
N LEU A 521 3.39 22.07 -14.01
CA LEU A 521 2.67 22.59 -15.18
C LEU A 521 1.51 21.68 -15.57
N ILE A 522 1.72 20.35 -15.56
CA ILE A 522 0.67 19.36 -15.84
C ILE A 522 -0.46 19.49 -14.82
N GLN A 523 -0.14 19.40 -13.52
CA GLN A 523 -1.17 19.50 -12.47
C GLN A 523 -1.82 20.88 -12.43
N GLY A 524 -1.08 21.95 -12.79
CA GLY A 524 -1.58 23.32 -12.91
C GLY A 524 -2.56 23.53 -14.08
N ARG A 525 -2.55 22.67 -15.10
CA ARG A 525 -3.44 22.77 -16.27
C ARG A 525 -4.64 21.82 -16.27
N ARG A 526 -4.66 20.79 -15.42
CA ARG A 526 -5.75 19.81 -15.37
C ARG A 526 -7.13 20.46 -15.19
N ALA A 527 -8.13 19.95 -15.89
CA ALA A 527 -9.52 20.39 -15.71
C ALA A 527 -10.12 19.91 -14.37
N ILE A 528 -11.34 20.34 -14.06
CA ILE A 528 -12.07 19.89 -12.88
C ILE A 528 -12.43 18.41 -13.04
N THR A 529 -12.07 17.56 -12.08
CA THR A 529 -12.42 16.14 -12.12
C THR A 529 -13.82 15.91 -11.57
N GLY A 530 -14.54 14.92 -12.12
CA GLY A 530 -15.89 14.55 -11.68
C GLY A 530 -15.98 14.27 -10.17
N GLU A 531 -14.92 13.71 -9.61
CA GLU A 531 -14.79 13.35 -8.19
C GLU A 531 -14.62 14.54 -7.24
N SER A 532 -14.46 15.77 -7.74
CA SER A 532 -14.16 16.94 -6.91
C SER A 532 -15.41 17.63 -6.38
N VAL A 533 -15.28 18.35 -5.26
CA VAL A 533 -16.37 19.20 -4.75
C VAL A 533 -16.79 20.27 -5.76
N TRP A 534 -15.86 20.69 -6.60
CA TRP A 534 -16.11 21.70 -7.63
C TRP A 534 -16.93 21.17 -8.78
N PHE A 535 -16.85 19.87 -9.09
CA PHE A 535 -17.75 19.26 -10.05
C PHE A 535 -19.21 19.27 -9.55
N LEU A 536 -19.43 19.05 -8.25
CA LEU A 536 -20.78 19.17 -7.67
C LEU A 536 -21.33 20.58 -7.82
N ALA A 537 -20.48 21.60 -7.66
CA ALA A 537 -20.87 22.98 -7.91
C ALA A 537 -21.17 23.23 -9.40
N VAL A 538 -20.38 22.68 -10.33
CA VAL A 538 -20.66 22.73 -11.77
C VAL A 538 -22.01 22.08 -12.09
N LEU A 539 -22.35 20.95 -11.48
CA LEU A 539 -23.65 20.30 -11.71
C LEU A 539 -24.85 21.14 -11.27
N THR A 540 -24.66 22.12 -10.37
CA THR A 540 -25.75 23.03 -9.98
C THR A 540 -26.07 24.06 -11.06
N THR A 541 -25.08 24.44 -11.88
CA THR A 541 -25.25 25.40 -12.97
C THR A 541 -25.48 24.71 -14.31
N ASP A 542 -24.81 23.58 -14.54
CA ASP A 542 -24.72 22.89 -15.82
C ASP A 542 -24.91 21.37 -15.62
N PRO A 543 -26.15 20.92 -15.33
CA PRO A 543 -26.43 19.51 -15.03
C PRO A 543 -26.15 18.57 -16.22
N GLU A 544 -26.06 19.09 -17.44
CA GLU A 544 -25.74 18.31 -18.65
C GLU A 544 -24.35 17.65 -18.60
N TYR A 545 -23.41 18.18 -17.81
CA TYR A 545 -22.09 17.57 -17.65
C TYR A 545 -22.14 16.19 -16.99
N TRP A 546 -23.21 15.89 -16.26
CA TRP A 546 -23.43 14.55 -15.71
C TRP A 546 -23.47 13.49 -16.82
N ALA A 547 -24.23 13.73 -17.88
CA ALA A 547 -24.38 12.79 -18.99
C ALA A 547 -23.09 12.66 -19.85
N ARG A 548 -22.20 13.66 -19.77
CA ARG A 548 -20.95 13.70 -20.54
C ARG A 548 -19.79 12.97 -19.87
N LEU A 549 -19.86 12.72 -18.56
CA LEU A 549 -18.81 12.04 -17.81
C LEU A 549 -19.17 10.55 -17.62
N PRO A 550 -18.55 9.63 -18.39
CA PRO A 550 -18.81 8.21 -18.23
C PRO A 550 -18.27 7.65 -16.91
N ALA A 551 -17.37 8.37 -16.24
CA ALA A 551 -16.69 7.90 -15.03
C ALA A 551 -16.26 9.06 -14.11
N PRO A 552 -16.11 8.81 -12.79
CA PRO A 552 -15.75 9.83 -11.81
C PRO A 552 -14.39 10.47 -12.08
N TRP A 553 -13.39 9.69 -12.52
CA TRP A 553 -12.03 10.18 -12.80
C TRP A 553 -11.91 11.00 -14.09
N GLY A 554 -12.98 11.13 -14.87
CA GLY A 554 -13.00 12.01 -16.02
C GLY A 554 -12.95 13.48 -15.63
N SER A 555 -12.53 14.34 -16.56
CA SER A 555 -12.44 15.78 -16.34
C SER A 555 -13.39 16.55 -17.25
N VAL A 556 -13.86 17.70 -16.75
CA VAL A 556 -14.72 18.63 -17.50
C VAL A 556 -14.00 19.95 -17.67
N GLU A 557 -13.83 20.36 -18.92
CA GLU A 557 -13.36 21.70 -19.24
C GLU A 557 -14.44 22.72 -18.87
N THR A 558 -14.14 23.53 -17.86
CA THR A 558 -14.98 24.67 -17.48
C THR A 558 -14.33 25.96 -17.95
N GLY A 559 -15.14 26.99 -18.20
CA GLY A 559 -14.62 28.34 -18.44
C GLY A 559 -13.70 28.82 -17.30
N GLY A 560 -12.82 29.79 -17.61
CA GLY A 560 -11.81 30.30 -16.66
C GLY A 560 -12.38 30.82 -15.34
N THR A 561 -13.65 31.24 -15.31
CA THR A 561 -14.33 31.75 -14.10
C THR A 561 -14.45 30.70 -13.01
N MET A 562 -14.98 29.51 -13.31
CA MET A 562 -15.18 28.46 -12.30
C MET A 562 -13.83 27.97 -11.75
N MET A 563 -12.83 27.90 -12.62
CA MET A 563 -11.46 27.59 -12.24
C MET A 563 -10.89 28.62 -11.26
N GLY A 564 -11.06 29.91 -11.57
CA GLY A 564 -10.63 31.01 -10.71
C GLY A 564 -11.32 30.99 -9.34
N ILE A 565 -12.62 30.69 -9.28
CA ILE A 565 -13.36 30.53 -8.02
C ILE A 565 -12.79 29.37 -7.21
N ALA A 566 -12.60 28.20 -7.82
CA ALA A 566 -12.09 27.02 -7.14
C ALA A 566 -10.72 27.28 -6.47
N VAL A 567 -9.79 27.84 -7.24
CA VAL A 567 -8.45 28.22 -6.76
C VAL A 567 -8.52 29.32 -5.70
N GLY A 568 -9.35 30.34 -5.91
CA GLY A 568 -9.51 31.47 -4.99
C GLY A 568 -10.02 31.03 -3.62
N VAL A 569 -11.10 30.23 -3.58
CA VAL A 569 -11.67 29.70 -2.33
C VAL A 569 -10.67 28.80 -1.62
N GLN A 570 -10.02 27.88 -2.34
CA GLN A 570 -8.99 27.01 -1.77
C GLN A 570 -7.84 27.84 -1.15
N GLY A 571 -7.36 28.86 -1.86
CA GLY A 571 -6.32 29.77 -1.37
C GLY A 571 -6.73 30.54 -0.11
N ILE A 572 -7.95 31.08 -0.06
CA ILE A 572 -8.47 31.81 1.10
C ILE A 572 -8.58 30.90 2.32
N VAL A 573 -9.10 29.67 2.16
CA VAL A 573 -9.22 28.71 3.27
C VAL A 573 -7.85 28.33 3.81
N LEU A 574 -6.88 28.04 2.93
CA LEU A 574 -5.52 27.70 3.35
C LEU A 574 -4.81 28.85 4.03
N ALA A 575 -4.89 30.06 3.47
CA ALA A 575 -4.34 31.25 4.09
C ALA A 575 -4.95 31.49 5.47
N SER A 576 -6.26 31.35 5.61
CA SER A 576 -6.96 31.51 6.90
C SER A 576 -6.50 30.50 7.95
N LEU A 577 -6.34 29.22 7.57
CA LEU A 577 -5.82 28.18 8.46
C LEU A 577 -4.37 28.45 8.87
N ILE A 578 -3.50 28.78 7.91
CA ILE A 578 -2.07 29.03 8.13
C ILE A 578 -1.87 30.27 9.00
N LEU A 579 -2.53 31.39 8.68
CA LEU A 579 -2.42 32.64 9.42
C LEU A 579 -3.01 32.53 10.84
N SER A 580 -3.97 31.62 11.07
CA SER A 580 -4.49 31.36 12.41
C SER A 580 -3.41 30.84 13.38
N ALA A 581 -2.30 30.29 12.88
CA ALA A 581 -1.18 29.87 13.72
C ALA A 581 -0.52 31.05 14.47
N LEU A 582 -0.61 32.28 13.92
CA LEU A 582 -0.09 33.49 14.57
C LEU A 582 -0.82 33.83 15.88
N ARG A 583 -2.05 33.35 16.07
CA ARG A 583 -2.84 33.60 17.27
C ARG A 583 -2.35 32.81 18.50
N PHE A 584 -1.47 31.82 18.31
CA PHE A 584 -1.09 30.87 19.37
C PHE A 584 0.42 30.88 19.68
N PRO A 585 1.00 32.02 20.07
CA PRO A 585 2.45 32.20 20.21
C PRO A 585 3.09 31.32 21.32
N SER A 586 2.30 30.85 22.28
CA SER A 586 2.79 30.02 23.40
C SER A 586 2.50 28.52 23.23
N SER A 587 1.77 28.11 22.18
CA SER A 587 1.32 26.72 22.04
C SER A 587 2.08 25.98 20.94
N THR A 588 2.67 24.83 21.27
CA THR A 588 3.21 23.89 20.25
C THR A 588 2.10 23.06 19.59
N TRP A 589 0.99 22.83 20.29
CA TRP A 589 -0.02 21.87 19.86
C TRP A 589 -1.00 22.45 18.83
N ARG A 590 -1.52 23.67 19.05
CA ARG A 590 -2.49 24.25 18.11
C ARG A 590 -1.91 24.49 16.72
N PRO A 591 -0.68 25.03 16.56
CA PRO A 591 -0.08 25.14 15.24
C PRO A 591 0.15 23.80 14.57
N ALA A 592 0.54 22.76 15.31
CA ALA A 592 0.67 21.41 14.75
C ALA A 592 -0.67 20.84 14.27
N ALA A 593 -1.77 21.12 14.98
CA ALA A 593 -3.11 20.77 14.51
C ALA A 593 -3.50 21.55 13.25
N LEU A 594 -3.26 22.87 13.18
CA LEU A 594 -3.51 23.67 11.98
C LEU A 594 -2.65 23.21 10.78
N ALA A 595 -1.38 22.88 11.04
CA ALA A 595 -0.47 22.31 10.06
C ALA A 595 -0.95 20.95 9.54
N ALA A 596 -1.57 20.11 10.38
CA ALA A 596 -2.21 18.88 9.93
C ALA A 596 -3.48 19.15 9.11
N LEU A 597 -4.28 20.15 9.48
CA LEU A 597 -5.52 20.49 8.76
C LEU A 597 -5.27 21.09 7.37
N ALA A 598 -4.14 21.77 7.14
CA ALA A 598 -3.84 22.41 5.85
C ALA A 598 -3.78 21.42 4.66
N PRO A 599 -3.01 20.30 4.71
CA PRO A 599 -3.07 19.28 3.67
C PRO A 599 -4.48 18.71 3.43
N ALA A 600 -5.27 18.47 4.49
CA ALA A 600 -6.63 17.96 4.35
C ALA A 600 -7.56 18.98 3.66
N ALA A 601 -7.47 20.26 4.05
CA ALA A 601 -8.23 21.34 3.44
C ALA A 601 -7.89 21.51 1.96
N PHE A 602 -6.59 21.48 1.62
CA PHE A 602 -6.16 21.54 0.24
C PHE A 602 -6.75 20.39 -0.57
N LEU A 603 -6.62 19.14 -0.11
CA LEU A 603 -7.10 17.99 -0.86
C LEU A 603 -8.62 17.96 -1.03
N LEU A 604 -9.38 18.33 0.00
CA LEU A 604 -10.85 18.38 -0.07
C LEU A 604 -11.37 19.51 -0.99
N LEU A 605 -10.61 20.59 -1.11
CA LEU A 605 -10.95 21.74 -1.96
C LEU A 605 -10.16 21.74 -3.27
N ASN A 606 -9.48 20.64 -3.62
CA ASN A 606 -8.75 20.56 -4.88
C ASN A 606 -9.72 20.29 -6.02
N ARG A 607 -9.57 21.03 -7.12
CA ARG A 607 -10.27 20.81 -8.39
C ARG A 607 -9.95 19.46 -9.03
N VAL A 608 -8.76 18.92 -8.75
CA VAL A 608 -8.36 17.56 -9.10
C VAL A 608 -8.40 16.77 -7.82
N PHE A 609 -9.49 16.03 -7.62
CA PHE A 609 -9.63 15.10 -6.51
C PHE A 609 -9.30 13.69 -6.99
N SER A 610 -8.81 12.86 -6.08
CA SER A 610 -8.64 11.43 -6.30
C SER A 610 -9.01 10.69 -5.01
N PRO A 611 -9.79 9.60 -5.06
CA PRO A 611 -10.19 8.79 -3.91
C PRO A 611 -9.04 8.38 -3.00
N GLN A 612 -7.83 8.20 -3.53
CA GLN A 612 -6.64 7.87 -2.75
C GLN A 612 -6.25 8.95 -1.73
N TYR A 613 -6.65 10.21 -1.95
CA TYR A 613 -6.38 11.32 -1.02
C TYR A 613 -7.04 11.11 0.34
N MET A 614 -8.03 10.23 0.45
CA MET A 614 -8.63 9.87 1.73
C MET A 614 -7.63 9.25 2.72
N VAL A 615 -6.52 8.68 2.26
CA VAL A 615 -5.42 8.22 3.12
C VAL A 615 -4.82 9.41 3.88
N THR A 616 -4.42 10.46 3.15
CA THR A 616 -3.83 11.67 3.73
C THR A 616 -4.85 12.48 4.53
N ILE A 617 -6.06 12.68 4.00
CA ILE A 617 -7.14 13.43 4.67
C ILE A 617 -7.47 12.78 6.02
N THR A 618 -7.64 11.45 6.04
CA THR A 618 -7.92 10.73 7.29
C THR A 618 -6.79 10.91 8.29
N ALA A 619 -5.54 10.64 7.89
CA ALA A 619 -4.40 10.76 8.80
C ALA A 619 -4.27 12.19 9.36
N ALA A 620 -4.38 13.21 8.51
CA ALA A 620 -4.34 14.61 8.88
C ALA A 620 -5.43 15.00 9.90
N LEU A 621 -6.68 14.62 9.66
CA LEU A 621 -7.80 14.92 10.55
C LEU A 621 -7.68 14.19 11.89
N LEU A 622 -7.19 12.94 11.90
CA LEU A 622 -6.93 12.21 13.13
C LEU A 622 -5.78 12.81 13.94
N ILE A 623 -4.70 13.24 13.27
CA ILE A 623 -3.58 13.95 13.93
C ILE A 623 -4.07 15.24 14.56
N ALA A 624 -4.85 16.05 13.84
CA ALA A 624 -5.43 17.27 14.37
C ALA A 624 -6.34 16.99 15.59
N CYS A 625 -7.19 15.96 15.51
CA CYS A 625 -8.04 15.53 16.62
C CYS A 625 -7.24 15.07 17.85
N ALA A 626 -6.19 14.27 17.63
CA ALA A 626 -5.28 13.78 18.66
C ALA A 626 -4.59 14.92 19.41
N ILE A 627 -4.08 15.90 18.66
CA ILE A 627 -3.32 17.03 19.19
C ILE A 627 -4.24 18.03 19.91
N ALA A 628 -5.43 18.30 19.37
CA ALA A 628 -6.36 19.27 19.95
C ALA A 628 -6.86 18.84 21.36
N GLY A 629 -6.73 17.55 21.72
CA GLY A 629 -7.00 17.01 23.05
C GLY A 629 -8.49 17.04 23.38
N GLN A 630 -9.25 16.15 22.75
CA GLN A 630 -10.70 16.18 22.72
C GLN A 630 -11.37 15.22 23.70
N SER A 631 -12.60 15.57 24.11
CA SER A 631 -13.47 14.67 24.86
C SER A 631 -13.85 13.45 24.02
N SER A 632 -14.17 12.33 24.67
CA SER A 632 -14.63 11.11 24.00
C SER A 632 -15.83 11.36 23.07
N ARG A 633 -16.71 12.32 23.39
CA ARG A 633 -17.85 12.69 22.53
C ARG A 633 -17.40 13.24 21.18
N HIS A 634 -16.38 14.10 21.18
CA HIS A 634 -15.83 14.70 19.95
C HIS A 634 -15.07 13.64 19.15
N THR A 635 -14.28 12.79 19.81
CA THR A 635 -13.62 11.64 19.19
C THR A 635 -14.63 10.75 18.46
N ARG A 636 -15.77 10.43 19.10
CA ARG A 636 -16.86 9.65 18.47
C ARG A 636 -17.43 10.34 17.23
N GLY A 637 -17.67 11.65 17.30
CA GLY A 637 -18.19 12.43 16.17
C GLY A 637 -17.25 12.41 14.97
N ILE A 638 -15.95 12.64 15.20
CA ILE A 638 -14.93 12.61 14.15
C ILE A 638 -14.78 11.20 13.55
N VAL A 639 -14.75 10.15 14.36
CA VAL A 639 -14.72 8.76 13.88
C VAL A 639 -15.92 8.44 13.00
N LEU A 640 -17.13 8.86 13.40
CA LEU A 640 -18.34 8.64 12.60
C LEU A 640 -18.26 9.36 11.25
N LEU A 641 -17.91 10.66 11.24
CA LEU A 641 -17.79 11.45 10.01
C LEU A 641 -16.75 10.86 9.05
N LEU A 642 -15.58 10.47 9.58
CA LEU A 642 -14.52 9.85 8.77
C LEU A 642 -14.92 8.47 8.24
N THR A 643 -15.66 7.68 9.03
CA THR A 643 -16.14 6.37 8.55
C THR A 643 -17.11 6.57 7.38
N ILE A 644 -18.06 7.51 7.49
CA ILE A 644 -18.99 7.82 6.40
C ILE A 644 -18.23 8.29 5.17
N ALA A 645 -17.25 9.20 5.34
CA ALA A 645 -16.43 9.71 4.23
C ALA A 645 -15.67 8.58 3.52
N GLN A 646 -15.04 7.67 4.27
CA GLN A 646 -14.29 6.55 3.69
C GLN A 646 -15.22 5.55 2.99
N ALA A 647 -16.38 5.26 3.57
CA ALA A 647 -17.37 4.35 3.00
C ALA A 647 -17.94 4.89 1.68
N THR A 648 -18.34 6.17 1.64
CA THR A 648 -18.82 6.77 0.40
C THR A 648 -17.72 6.88 -0.65
N ASN A 649 -16.48 7.16 -0.24
CA ASN A 649 -15.33 7.15 -1.15
C ASN A 649 -15.11 5.77 -1.83
N LEU A 650 -15.31 4.66 -1.11
CA LEU A 650 -15.23 3.31 -1.68
C LEU A 650 -16.34 2.97 -2.69
N LEU A 651 -17.48 3.65 -2.58
CA LEU A 651 -18.59 3.53 -3.52
C LEU A 651 -18.41 4.45 -4.75
N ILE A 652 -17.55 5.47 -4.65
CA ILE A 652 -17.09 6.28 -5.79
C ILE A 652 -16.03 5.49 -6.56
N TRP A 653 -15.05 4.88 -5.88
CA TRP A 653 -13.98 4.04 -6.46
C TRP A 653 -13.52 2.99 -5.44
N PRO A 654 -13.35 1.68 -5.78
CA PRO A 654 -13.42 1.08 -7.12
C PRO A 654 -14.81 0.67 -7.55
N ASN A 655 -15.74 0.59 -6.59
CA ASN A 655 -17.02 -0.08 -6.79
C ASN A 655 -18.04 0.79 -7.54
N THR A 656 -17.56 1.85 -8.21
CA THR A 656 -18.29 2.97 -8.79
C THR A 656 -19.75 2.62 -9.11
N VAL A 657 -20.67 3.15 -8.30
CA VAL A 657 -22.11 2.97 -8.53
C VAL A 657 -22.65 4.08 -9.44
N PRO A 658 -23.79 3.87 -10.13
CA PRO A 658 -24.35 4.86 -11.05
C PRO A 658 -24.64 6.24 -10.43
N TRP A 659 -24.83 6.30 -9.11
CA TRP A 659 -25.20 7.49 -8.34
C TRP A 659 -24.01 8.07 -7.56
N TRP A 660 -22.79 7.89 -8.08
CA TRP A 660 -21.56 8.38 -7.47
C TRP A 660 -21.53 9.89 -7.15
N PRO A 661 -22.20 10.82 -7.86
CA PRO A 661 -22.22 12.23 -7.45
C PRO A 661 -22.89 12.46 -6.11
N MET A 662 -23.96 11.72 -5.82
CA MET A 662 -24.61 11.81 -4.52
C MET A 662 -23.65 11.33 -3.42
N LEU A 663 -22.89 10.26 -3.68
CA LEU A 663 -21.87 9.77 -2.77
C LEU A 663 -20.70 10.74 -2.60
N SER A 664 -20.27 11.40 -3.69
CA SER A 664 -19.29 12.50 -3.63
C SER A 664 -19.82 13.65 -2.77
N ALA A 665 -21.07 14.05 -2.94
CA ALA A 665 -21.69 15.10 -2.13
C ALA A 665 -21.72 14.74 -0.64
N VAL A 666 -22.12 13.51 -0.31
CA VAL A 666 -22.07 13.01 1.07
C VAL A 666 -20.62 13.00 1.58
N MET A 667 -19.68 12.46 0.82
CA MET A 667 -18.26 12.38 1.19
C MET A 667 -17.69 13.76 1.53
N PHE A 668 -17.83 14.74 0.64
CA PHE A 668 -17.32 16.09 0.86
C PHE A 668 -18.05 16.78 2.01
N ALA A 669 -19.38 16.66 2.11
CA ALA A 669 -20.14 17.26 3.19
C ALA A 669 -19.64 16.79 4.56
N VAL A 670 -19.47 15.47 4.76
CA VAL A 670 -19.01 14.95 6.05
C VAL A 670 -17.52 15.22 6.32
N ALA A 671 -16.67 15.18 5.29
CA ALA A 671 -15.23 15.45 5.44
C ALA A 671 -14.94 16.93 5.70
N LEU A 672 -15.64 17.84 5.01
CA LEU A 672 -15.58 19.28 5.27
C LEU A 672 -16.19 19.63 6.62
N ALA A 673 -17.25 18.94 7.06
CA ALA A 673 -17.81 19.10 8.40
C ALA A 673 -16.79 18.70 9.49
N ALA A 674 -16.08 17.58 9.31
CA ALA A 674 -15.00 17.17 10.21
C ALA A 674 -13.84 18.18 10.23
N LEU A 675 -13.42 18.68 9.06
CA LEU A 675 -12.40 19.72 8.92
C LEU A 675 -12.81 21.01 9.65
N ALA A 676 -14.03 21.50 9.40
CA ALA A 676 -14.57 22.71 10.01
C ALA A 676 -14.69 22.56 11.53
N TRP A 677 -15.23 21.44 12.00
CA TRP A 677 -15.34 21.14 13.43
C TRP A 677 -13.98 21.16 14.12
N LEU A 678 -12.98 20.46 13.57
CA LEU A 678 -11.63 20.46 14.14
C LEU A 678 -10.95 21.83 14.09
N THR A 679 -11.20 22.60 13.04
CA THR A 679 -10.70 23.99 12.92
C THR A 679 -11.28 24.86 14.03
N VAL A 680 -12.60 24.84 14.21
CA VAL A 680 -13.31 25.60 15.24
C VAL A 680 -12.79 25.24 16.63
N ILE A 681 -12.67 23.95 16.96
CA ILE A 681 -12.16 23.54 18.26
C ILE A 681 -10.70 23.99 18.47
N THR A 682 -9.86 23.87 17.43
CA THR A 682 -8.45 24.25 17.51
C THR A 682 -8.31 25.75 17.79
N VAL A 683 -9.21 26.57 17.24
CA VAL A 683 -9.17 28.03 17.38
C VAL A 683 -9.86 28.53 18.66
N GLN A 684 -10.97 27.94 19.10
CA GLN A 684 -11.83 28.50 20.17
C GLN A 684 -11.43 28.18 21.61
N LYS A 685 -10.59 27.16 21.89
CA LYS A 685 -10.39 26.57 23.23
C LYS A 685 -9.57 27.45 24.22
N GLU A 686 -9.74 28.76 24.17
CA GLU A 686 -8.88 29.75 24.85
C GLU A 686 -9.54 30.45 26.05
N ARG A 687 -10.79 30.11 26.41
CA ARG A 687 -11.53 30.86 27.45
C ARG A 687 -11.77 30.12 28.78
N ALA A 688 -11.16 28.96 29.03
CA ALA A 688 -11.53 28.15 30.19
C ALA A 688 -10.35 27.63 31.03
N ALA A 689 -9.11 28.09 30.81
CA ALA A 689 -7.94 27.58 31.53
C ALA A 689 -6.87 28.64 31.89
N ASP A 690 -7.15 29.91 31.62
CA ASP A 690 -6.55 31.06 32.31
C ASP A 690 -7.66 31.70 33.14
#